data_AF-A0A5E4X187-F1
#
_entry.id   AF-A0A5E4X187-F1
#
_cell.length_a   1.000
_cell.length_b   1.000
_cell.length_c   1.000
_cell.angle_alpha   90.00
_cell.angle_beta   90.00
_cell.angle_gamma   90.00
#
_symmetry.space_group_name_H-M   'P 1'
#
loop_
_entity.id
_entity.type
_entity.pdbx_description
1 polymer ?
#
loop_
_entity_poly.entity_id
_entity_poly.type
_entity_poly.pdbx_seq_one_letter_code
_entity_poly.pdbx_strand_id
1 'polypeptide(L)'
;MRMLVDGEAYFSALRESLQHARHTVFILGWDIDSRMQLAPEGPDDGLPAGLRDFLDALVRRNKSLRIYALSWDFAMLYALEREWLPAVKLDWQTHRRLSFRLDGRHPTGASHHQKVVVIDQRLAFVGGLDLTRCRWDTPAHAPDTPGRRDPSGHAYPPFHDVHAMVDGEAARALAQLAEARWYRATGMHVDLRFRDTRDAPYAPLDPWPASVAPDLTDVDVGISRTAPAFEGRGAVQEIQTLYLDAIAAARDRLYFENQYFTATPIGDALAARLAADDCPDIAVVSRRAESGWLQEQSMGVLRARLYRRLREADPQARFRLYCPEVPGIAPACVNVHSKVMVMDDALLVIGSANLNNRSMGLDTECNLAVAANGDARIAAGIARARNRLLAEHLDVTESAVADALTRAPGGLHGAIDALHREGERTLEAFTPELDEADDAASPGAVVLDPMEPIDFENVMETFIAHEARPRLIGRITALIVLLVVLAGLGLAWRYTPLREWADMQRVLGFVETIRHMRFASLAMMLVYVVGSLVMVPVTVLIVVTVVVFGPVMGALYALAGTALGAMAGYSVGRLAGRDAVQRFGGRRLNALSRQIGDHGLLAMIVLRLMPLAPFTLVNLVVGASRIRLRDCLLGTVIGITPGILIAAALVDRVTALAQRPNGWTAVLFAVVLVIPGLGIVALKRRIGGKSAPSAAKARAASASTESASRQTSNPTSSPTSNAASRRTSPDATVPDGADSPMETVSREMVVASYNVHGSVGTDGRHDPERIARVLDEIDADIVALQEVASNAPGVGLLASYAEARGMHVIPGPTLNRDGSTFGNALLTRFAPVAVRHIDLSVNGREPRGAIDATLAWQDAQGREMQLRVIATHLGLRPGERREQVHRLLQCLSNQPRAAMVLLGDVNEWFLWGRPLRWLHRYFERAPHVATFPSRWPVFALDRIWTSPRAHLNAVRRHTTPLARLASDHLPLVASLRTTLPVRAASASNPSGGRQQLPAQLHRDLGAGDVGEAEEQTRARRKTGT
;
A
#
# COMPACT_ATOMS: atom_id res chain seq x y z
N MET A 1 33.50 -5.29 14.96
CA MET A 1 32.84 -5.35 13.63
C MET A 1 33.70 -6.15 12.64
N ARG A 2 33.04 -6.92 11.77
CA ARG A 2 33.62 -7.69 10.66
C ARG A 2 32.72 -7.56 9.42
N MET A 3 33.34 -7.42 8.25
CA MET A 3 32.67 -7.59 6.98
C MET A 3 32.75 -9.05 6.53
N LEU A 4 31.58 -9.65 6.31
CA LEU A 4 31.38 -11.00 5.78
C LEU A 4 30.97 -10.85 4.32
N VAL A 5 31.82 -11.33 3.42
CA VAL A 5 31.56 -11.39 1.98
C VAL A 5 30.89 -12.72 1.66
N ASP A 6 29.84 -12.67 0.87
CA ASP A 6 29.05 -13.80 0.39
C ASP A 6 28.33 -14.66 1.45
N GLY A 7 27.46 -15.52 0.92
CA GLY A 7 26.70 -16.46 1.71
C GLY A 7 27.55 -17.48 2.44
N GLU A 8 28.70 -17.93 1.91
CA GLU A 8 29.58 -18.85 2.63
C GLU A 8 30.05 -18.25 3.97
N ALA A 9 30.66 -17.06 3.97
CA ALA A 9 31.17 -16.46 5.19
C ALA A 9 30.03 -16.04 6.14
N TYR A 10 28.93 -15.49 5.61
CA TYR A 10 27.78 -15.10 6.43
C TYR A 10 27.07 -16.30 7.06
N PHE A 11 26.67 -17.30 6.26
CA PHE A 11 25.86 -18.41 6.75
C PHE A 11 26.65 -19.37 7.65
N SER A 12 27.96 -19.52 7.43
CA SER A 12 28.83 -20.29 8.32
C SER A 12 28.99 -19.61 9.69
N ALA A 13 29.36 -18.32 9.70
CA ALA A 13 29.47 -17.53 10.92
C ALA A 13 28.14 -17.49 11.70
N LEU A 14 27.02 -17.35 10.99
CA LEU A 14 25.68 -17.40 11.56
C LEU A 14 25.36 -18.79 12.14
N ARG A 15 25.68 -19.88 11.45
CA ARG A 15 25.42 -21.25 11.93
C ARG A 15 26.20 -21.56 13.21
N GLU A 16 27.47 -21.14 13.29
CA GLU A 16 28.27 -21.29 14.52
C GLU A 16 27.71 -20.41 15.65
N SER A 17 27.37 -19.16 15.36
CA SER A 17 26.83 -18.23 16.37
C SER A 17 25.48 -18.69 16.94
N LEU A 18 24.60 -19.26 16.10
CA LEU A 18 23.30 -19.80 16.53
C LEU A 18 23.44 -21.04 17.43
N GLN A 19 24.52 -21.83 17.32
CA GLN A 19 24.77 -22.95 18.23
C GLN A 19 25.09 -22.51 19.66
N HIS A 20 25.63 -21.30 19.82
CA HIS A 20 25.98 -20.72 21.11
C HIS A 20 24.83 -19.94 21.78
N ALA A 21 23.69 -19.79 21.08
CA ALA A 21 22.54 -19.00 21.55
C ALA A 21 21.87 -19.54 22.83
N ARG A 22 21.73 -18.68 23.83
CA ARG A 22 21.31 -19.01 25.20
C ARG A 22 19.84 -18.71 25.51
N HIS A 23 19.32 -17.57 25.07
CA HIS A 23 18.05 -17.02 25.54
C HIS A 23 17.13 -16.56 24.40
N THR A 24 17.61 -15.73 23.48
CA THR A 24 16.77 -15.07 22.46
C THR A 24 17.51 -14.92 21.14
N VAL A 25 16.89 -15.38 20.06
CA VAL A 25 17.28 -15.06 18.69
C VAL A 25 16.12 -14.33 18.00
N PHE A 26 16.42 -13.20 17.36
CA PHE A 26 15.53 -12.59 16.36
C PHE A 26 16.10 -12.82 14.97
N ILE A 27 15.22 -13.13 14.02
CA ILE A 27 15.52 -13.19 12.58
C ILE A 27 14.49 -12.30 11.88
N LEU A 28 14.93 -11.22 11.24
CA LEU A 28 14.13 -10.36 10.39
C LEU A 28 14.55 -10.56 8.93
N GLY A 29 13.60 -10.65 8.01
CA GLY A 29 13.89 -10.78 6.58
C GLY A 29 12.74 -10.34 5.67
N TRP A 30 13.06 -10.13 4.40
CA TRP A 30 12.10 -9.95 3.31
C TRP A 30 11.52 -11.28 2.85
N ASP A 31 12.30 -12.36 2.95
CA ASP A 31 11.87 -13.74 2.70
C ASP A 31 12.69 -14.74 3.52
N ILE A 32 12.10 -15.86 3.90
CA ILE A 32 12.75 -16.93 4.68
C ILE A 32 12.24 -18.28 4.16
N ASP A 33 13.12 -19.13 3.61
CA ASP A 33 12.74 -20.46 3.09
C ASP A 33 13.06 -21.54 4.11
N SER A 34 12.07 -22.38 4.43
CA SER A 34 12.17 -23.41 5.47
C SER A 34 13.23 -24.48 5.22
N ARG A 35 13.66 -24.62 3.96
CA ARG A 35 14.56 -25.66 3.47
C ARG A 35 15.94 -25.12 3.09
N MET A 36 16.17 -23.81 3.24
CA MET A 36 17.49 -23.21 3.00
C MET A 36 18.53 -23.86 3.90
N GLN A 37 19.74 -24.08 3.38
CA GLN A 37 20.84 -24.70 4.12
C GLN A 37 21.93 -23.66 4.38
N LEU A 38 22.35 -23.51 5.64
CA LEU A 38 23.42 -22.57 6.00
C LEU A 38 24.82 -23.11 5.61
N ALA A 39 24.95 -24.44 5.53
CA ALA A 39 26.14 -25.15 5.08
C ALA A 39 25.69 -26.23 4.06
N PRO A 40 25.55 -25.88 2.76
CA PRO A 40 24.96 -26.77 1.76
C PRO A 40 25.86 -27.94 1.35
N GLU A 41 27.16 -27.88 1.66
CA GLU A 41 28.10 -28.97 1.40
C GLU A 41 28.06 -30.07 2.48
N GLY A 42 27.35 -29.82 3.59
CA GLY A 42 27.18 -30.73 4.73
C GLY A 42 27.73 -30.14 6.03
N PRO A 43 26.95 -30.06 7.12
CA PRO A 43 27.45 -29.59 8.41
C PRO A 43 28.00 -30.72 9.28
N ASP A 44 29.29 -30.64 9.64
CA ASP A 44 29.98 -31.60 10.51
C ASP A 44 29.59 -31.50 12.01
N ASP A 45 28.69 -30.58 12.38
CA ASP A 45 28.23 -30.36 13.77
C ASP A 45 27.15 -31.33 14.26
N GLY A 46 26.69 -32.24 13.41
CA GLY A 46 25.66 -33.23 13.73
C GLY A 46 24.24 -32.67 13.92
N LEU A 47 24.00 -31.39 13.58
CA LEU A 47 22.68 -30.76 13.58
C LEU A 47 22.09 -30.71 12.17
N PRO A 48 20.75 -30.65 12.00
CA PRO A 48 20.12 -30.66 10.67
C PRO A 48 20.65 -29.57 9.72
N ALA A 49 20.71 -29.87 8.43
CA ALA A 49 21.17 -28.92 7.41
C ALA A 49 20.13 -27.85 7.07
N GLY A 50 18.84 -28.22 6.98
CA GLY A 50 17.73 -27.32 6.66
C GLY A 50 17.36 -26.39 7.83
N LEU A 51 17.21 -25.10 7.52
CA LEU A 51 17.06 -24.00 8.48
C LEU A 51 15.98 -24.24 9.55
N ARG A 52 14.76 -24.66 9.17
CA ARG A 52 13.67 -24.89 10.16
C ARG A 52 14.07 -25.95 11.19
N ASP A 53 14.63 -27.05 10.72
CA ASP A 53 14.91 -28.23 11.55
C ASP A 53 16.17 -28.01 12.40
N PHE A 54 17.12 -27.21 11.91
CA PHE A 54 18.25 -26.68 12.67
C PHE A 54 17.76 -25.81 13.85
N LEU A 55 16.89 -24.81 13.59
CA LEU A 55 16.35 -23.93 14.63
C LEU A 55 15.50 -24.70 15.67
N ASP A 56 14.71 -25.67 15.23
CA ASP A 56 13.94 -26.55 16.12
C ASP A 56 14.85 -27.44 16.99
N ALA A 57 15.94 -27.99 16.42
CA ALA A 57 16.95 -28.75 17.16
C ALA A 57 17.68 -27.91 18.22
N LEU A 58 18.07 -26.66 17.90
CA LEU A 58 18.66 -25.72 18.86
C LEU A 58 17.70 -25.43 20.02
N VAL A 59 16.43 -25.16 19.72
CA VAL A 59 15.39 -24.94 20.73
C VAL A 59 15.15 -26.19 21.59
N ARG A 60 15.26 -27.42 21.05
CA ARG A 60 15.20 -28.66 21.86
C ARG A 60 16.44 -28.83 22.75
N ARG A 61 17.64 -28.58 22.22
CA ARG A 61 18.93 -28.71 22.92
C ARG A 61 19.02 -27.74 24.10
N ASN A 62 18.63 -26.48 23.90
CA ASN A 62 18.63 -25.46 24.95
C ASN A 62 17.20 -25.10 25.39
N LYS A 63 16.84 -25.42 26.64
CA LYS A 63 15.51 -25.17 27.23
C LYS A 63 15.20 -23.68 27.51
N SER A 64 16.22 -22.83 27.61
CA SER A 64 16.08 -21.38 27.83
C SER A 64 15.85 -20.60 26.55
N LEU A 65 16.38 -21.10 25.41
CA LEU A 65 16.34 -20.44 24.11
C LEU A 65 14.92 -20.22 23.58
N ARG A 66 14.70 -19.08 22.95
CA ARG A 66 13.52 -18.72 22.15
C ARG A 66 13.97 -18.09 20.84
N ILE A 67 13.26 -18.36 19.76
CA ILE A 67 13.59 -17.89 18.42
C ILE A 67 12.34 -17.25 17.79
N TYR A 68 12.48 -16.02 17.33
CA TYR A 68 11.43 -15.21 16.74
C TYR A 68 11.81 -14.83 15.30
N ALA A 69 11.19 -15.46 14.31
CA ALA A 69 11.44 -15.26 12.89
C ALA A 69 10.29 -14.47 12.25
N LEU A 70 10.61 -13.32 11.66
CA LEU A 70 9.66 -12.40 11.05
C LEU A 70 10.03 -12.19 9.57
N SER A 71 9.11 -12.58 8.69
CA SER A 71 9.22 -12.37 7.23
C SER A 71 8.17 -11.36 6.76
N TRP A 72 8.35 -10.76 5.59
CA TRP A 72 7.36 -9.85 4.98
C TRP A 72 6.01 -10.54 4.68
N ASP A 73 4.87 -9.88 5.01
CA ASP A 73 3.53 -10.31 4.56
C ASP A 73 3.18 -9.74 3.17
N PHE A 74 2.56 -10.56 2.33
CA PHE A 74 2.87 -10.56 0.91
C PHE A 74 1.71 -10.08 0.00
N ALA A 75 2.05 -9.21 -0.96
CA ALA A 75 1.15 -8.85 -2.07
C ALA A 75 1.37 -9.79 -3.27
N MET A 76 0.32 -10.54 -3.65
CA MET A 76 0.16 -11.68 -4.58
C MET A 76 1.03 -11.82 -5.87
N LEU A 77 1.92 -10.89 -6.20
CA LEU A 77 2.69 -10.82 -7.45
C LEU A 77 3.81 -11.87 -7.55
N TYR A 78 4.70 -11.95 -6.55
CA TYR A 78 5.87 -12.87 -6.53
C TYR A 78 5.54 -14.32 -6.10
N ALA A 79 4.32 -14.79 -6.34
CA ALA A 79 3.81 -16.05 -5.79
C ALA A 79 4.47 -17.31 -6.40
N LEU A 80 5.13 -17.16 -7.55
CA LEU A 80 5.82 -18.24 -8.27
C LEU A 80 7.31 -18.38 -7.90
N GLU A 81 7.91 -17.33 -7.30
CA GLU A 81 9.35 -17.27 -7.00
C GLU A 81 9.68 -17.72 -5.56
N ARG A 82 8.69 -17.69 -4.66
CA ARG A 82 8.79 -18.00 -3.22
C ARG A 82 8.35 -19.44 -2.90
N GLU A 83 8.28 -19.82 -1.61
CA GLU A 83 7.61 -21.06 -1.20
C GLU A 83 6.08 -20.86 -1.28
N TRP A 84 5.37 -21.61 -2.12
CA TRP A 84 3.97 -21.32 -2.54
C TRP A 84 2.96 -21.21 -1.37
N LEU A 85 3.21 -21.83 -0.21
CA LEU A 85 2.22 -21.95 0.89
C LEU A 85 2.70 -21.53 2.30
N PRO A 86 3.16 -20.27 2.54
CA PRO A 86 3.63 -19.83 3.85
C PRO A 86 2.53 -19.75 4.93
N ALA A 87 1.25 -19.85 4.53
CA ALA A 87 0.11 -19.87 5.45
C ALA A 87 -0.52 -21.27 5.63
N VAL A 88 -0.08 -22.30 4.88
CA VAL A 88 -0.75 -23.62 4.84
C VAL A 88 0.20 -24.80 5.05
N LYS A 89 1.51 -24.64 4.77
CA LYS A 89 2.55 -25.61 5.17
C LYS A 89 3.36 -25.18 6.40
N LEU A 90 3.29 -23.89 6.77
CA LEU A 90 4.29 -23.23 7.57
C LEU A 90 3.87 -23.06 9.04
N ASP A 91 3.35 -24.13 9.64
CA ASP A 91 3.29 -24.23 11.10
C ASP A 91 4.69 -24.53 11.66
N TRP A 92 5.58 -23.52 11.59
CA TRP A 92 6.88 -23.52 12.27
C TRP A 92 6.74 -23.43 13.80
N GLN A 93 5.53 -23.50 14.37
CA GLN A 93 5.34 -23.61 15.82
C GLN A 93 5.52 -25.05 16.32
N THR A 94 6.33 -25.86 15.61
CA THR A 94 6.82 -27.22 15.95
C THR A 94 7.33 -27.33 17.39
N HIS A 95 7.81 -26.21 17.95
CA HIS A 95 8.02 -26.01 19.37
C HIS A 95 7.43 -24.66 19.80
N ARG A 96 6.75 -24.62 20.96
CA ARG A 96 6.24 -23.41 21.68
C ARG A 96 7.32 -22.37 22.11
N ARG A 97 8.50 -22.39 21.50
CA ARG A 97 9.64 -21.48 21.69
C ARG A 97 10.32 -21.08 20.36
N LEU A 98 9.93 -21.69 19.24
CA LEU A 98 10.16 -21.19 17.88
C LEU A 98 8.86 -20.51 17.41
N SER A 99 8.96 -19.29 16.89
CA SER A 99 7.81 -18.50 16.45
C SER A 99 8.10 -17.86 15.11
N PHE A 100 7.44 -18.36 14.06
CA PHE A 100 7.40 -17.70 12.76
C PHE A 100 6.16 -16.82 12.62
N ARG A 101 6.31 -15.63 12.06
CA ARG A 101 5.23 -14.67 11.77
C ARG A 101 5.50 -13.89 10.47
N LEU A 102 4.43 -13.36 9.89
CA LEU A 102 4.48 -12.46 8.74
C LEU A 102 4.18 -11.02 9.20
N ASP A 103 4.93 -10.04 8.67
CA ASP A 103 4.79 -8.60 8.96
C ASP A 103 4.07 -7.88 7.82
N GLY A 104 2.77 -7.62 8.01
CA GLY A 104 1.93 -6.76 7.17
C GLY A 104 1.73 -5.35 7.72
N ARG A 105 2.59 -4.87 8.64
CA ARG A 105 2.38 -3.62 9.39
C ARG A 105 3.20 -2.45 8.84
N HIS A 106 3.10 -2.32 7.52
CA HIS A 106 3.69 -1.29 6.67
C HIS A 106 2.62 -0.69 5.73
N PRO A 107 2.88 0.46 5.08
CA PRO A 107 1.97 1.02 4.07
C PRO A 107 1.76 0.13 2.85
N THR A 108 0.67 0.36 2.11
CA THR A 108 0.43 -0.31 0.83
C THR A 108 1.54 0.03 -0.17
N GLY A 109 2.09 -0.98 -0.86
CA GLY A 109 3.19 -0.81 -1.81
C GLY A 109 4.59 -0.79 -1.19
N ALA A 110 4.71 -0.64 0.14
CA ALA A 110 5.93 -0.87 0.90
C ALA A 110 6.14 -2.37 1.20
N SER A 111 7.34 -2.70 1.66
CA SER A 111 7.75 -4.03 2.11
C SER A 111 8.62 -3.98 3.38
N HIS A 112 8.69 -5.13 4.07
CA HIS A 112 9.74 -5.39 5.05
C HIS A 112 11.00 -5.81 4.29
N HIS A 113 12.01 -4.94 4.16
CA HIS A 113 13.23 -5.26 3.41
C HIS A 113 14.49 -5.48 4.26
N GLN A 114 14.54 -4.98 5.50
CA GLN A 114 15.60 -5.27 6.49
C GLN A 114 15.93 -6.77 6.57
N LYS A 115 17.21 -7.13 6.47
CA LYS A 115 17.73 -8.46 6.84
C LYS A 115 18.60 -8.29 8.07
N VAL A 116 18.15 -8.81 9.21
CA VAL A 116 18.80 -8.61 10.52
C VAL A 116 18.66 -9.87 11.36
N VAL A 117 19.76 -10.42 11.87
CA VAL A 117 19.74 -11.45 12.91
C VAL A 117 20.38 -10.91 14.19
N VAL A 118 19.78 -11.20 15.34
CA VAL A 118 20.32 -10.77 16.65
C VAL A 118 20.27 -11.95 17.62
N ILE A 119 21.40 -12.22 18.29
CA ILE A 119 21.61 -13.36 19.18
C ILE A 119 21.95 -12.83 20.58
N ASP A 120 21.09 -13.16 21.55
CA ASP A 120 21.16 -12.79 22.97
C ASP A 120 21.37 -11.30 23.29
N GLN A 121 21.14 -10.42 22.30
CA GLN A 121 21.47 -8.99 22.36
C GLN A 121 22.98 -8.70 22.48
N ARG A 122 23.84 -9.72 22.28
CA ARG A 122 25.31 -9.62 22.39
C ARG A 122 26.01 -9.67 21.03
N LEU A 123 25.41 -10.34 20.04
CA LEU A 123 25.88 -10.40 18.65
C LEU A 123 24.73 -10.11 17.69
N ALA A 124 25.02 -9.45 16.56
CA ALA A 124 24.07 -9.17 15.51
C ALA A 124 24.71 -9.15 14.11
N PHE A 125 23.86 -9.38 13.11
CA PHE A 125 24.18 -9.41 11.69
C PHE A 125 23.21 -8.48 10.94
N VAL A 126 23.71 -7.64 10.04
CA VAL A 126 22.92 -6.74 9.17
C VAL A 126 23.54 -6.68 7.77
N GLY A 127 22.77 -6.83 6.69
CA GLY A 127 23.31 -6.86 5.32
C GLY A 127 22.25 -7.09 4.25
N GLY A 128 22.67 -7.53 3.07
CA GLY A 128 21.78 -7.83 1.93
C GLY A 128 21.19 -9.24 1.91
N LEU A 129 21.78 -10.21 2.61
CA LEU A 129 21.40 -11.63 2.54
C LEU A 129 20.17 -12.00 3.40
N ASP A 130 19.08 -12.40 2.73
CA ASP A 130 17.92 -13.08 3.33
C ASP A 130 18.21 -14.57 3.59
N LEU A 131 17.56 -15.17 4.59
CA LEU A 131 17.66 -16.61 4.90
C LEU A 131 16.77 -17.46 3.98
N THR A 132 16.96 -17.34 2.66
CA THR A 132 16.12 -17.96 1.63
C THR A 132 16.97 -18.54 0.48
N ARG A 133 16.33 -19.23 -0.45
CA ARG A 133 16.96 -19.92 -1.60
C ARG A 133 17.81 -18.98 -2.45
N CYS A 134 18.81 -19.57 -3.10
CA CYS A 134 19.65 -18.91 -4.11
C CYS A 134 20.48 -17.72 -3.59
N ARG A 135 21.01 -17.82 -2.36
CA ARG A 135 21.82 -16.79 -1.67
C ARG A 135 23.21 -17.26 -1.22
N TRP A 136 23.50 -18.56 -1.27
CA TRP A 136 24.83 -19.08 -0.92
C TRP A 136 25.75 -19.00 -2.14
N ASP A 137 26.96 -18.49 -1.97
CA ASP A 137 28.06 -18.55 -2.95
C ASP A 137 29.38 -18.39 -2.17
N THR A 138 30.51 -18.55 -2.86
CA THR A 138 31.85 -18.30 -2.31
C THR A 138 32.53 -17.13 -3.04
N PRO A 139 33.48 -16.41 -2.41
CA PRO A 139 34.21 -15.29 -3.02
C PRO A 139 35.12 -15.65 -4.23
N ALA A 140 34.99 -16.85 -4.78
CA ALA A 140 35.57 -17.28 -6.05
C ALA A 140 34.57 -17.18 -7.23
N HIS A 141 33.25 -17.14 -6.95
CA HIS A 141 32.16 -17.10 -7.93
C HIS A 141 32.24 -18.12 -9.08
N ALA A 142 32.94 -19.25 -8.88
CA ALA A 142 33.23 -20.22 -9.93
C ALA A 142 31.93 -20.75 -10.59
N PRO A 143 31.88 -21.04 -11.91
CA PRO A 143 30.65 -21.41 -12.62
C PRO A 143 29.90 -22.62 -12.01
N ASP A 144 30.64 -23.60 -11.48
CA ASP A 144 30.13 -24.91 -11.06
C ASP A 144 30.26 -25.19 -9.54
N THR A 145 30.35 -24.17 -8.69
CA THR A 145 30.53 -24.33 -7.22
C THR A 145 29.52 -25.33 -6.62
N PRO A 146 29.96 -26.47 -6.02
CA PRO A 146 29.07 -27.58 -5.67
C PRO A 146 27.91 -27.22 -4.75
N GLY A 147 28.16 -26.43 -3.70
CA GLY A 147 27.17 -25.93 -2.75
C GLY A 147 26.15 -24.93 -3.31
N ARG A 148 26.35 -24.37 -4.52
CA ARG A 148 25.47 -23.31 -5.09
C ARG A 148 24.20 -23.89 -5.72
N ARG A 149 23.34 -24.48 -4.88
CA ARG A 149 22.10 -25.18 -5.27
C ARG A 149 20.87 -24.72 -4.48
N ASP A 150 19.73 -24.65 -5.16
CA ASP A 150 18.44 -24.39 -4.52
C ASP A 150 18.02 -25.58 -3.63
N PRO A 151 17.07 -25.39 -2.68
CA PRO A 151 16.54 -26.48 -1.85
C PRO A 151 15.79 -27.61 -2.60
N SER A 152 15.78 -27.57 -3.94
CA SER A 152 15.24 -28.58 -4.85
C SER A 152 16.35 -29.24 -5.70
N GLY A 153 17.62 -28.86 -5.53
CA GLY A 153 18.81 -29.45 -6.16
C GLY A 153 19.36 -28.71 -7.39
N HIS A 154 18.67 -27.68 -7.90
CA HIS A 154 19.06 -26.98 -9.12
C HIS A 154 20.20 -26.00 -8.84
N ALA A 155 21.23 -25.99 -9.69
CA ALA A 155 22.27 -24.96 -9.64
C ALA A 155 21.72 -23.58 -10.07
N TYR A 156 22.34 -22.50 -9.59
CA TYR A 156 22.02 -21.13 -9.99
C TYR A 156 23.30 -20.32 -10.28
N PRO A 157 23.21 -19.19 -11.01
CA PRO A 157 24.37 -18.35 -11.34
C PRO A 157 25.04 -17.75 -10.09
N PRO A 158 26.32 -17.29 -10.19
CA PRO A 158 27.01 -16.66 -9.08
C PRO A 158 26.27 -15.46 -8.49
N PHE A 159 26.39 -15.26 -7.18
CA PHE A 159 25.60 -14.31 -6.39
C PHE A 159 26.51 -13.61 -5.38
N HIS A 160 26.70 -12.30 -5.54
CA HIS A 160 27.56 -11.49 -4.67
C HIS A 160 26.74 -10.70 -3.66
N ASP A 161 27.09 -10.76 -2.38
CA ASP A 161 26.45 -9.95 -1.33
C ASP A 161 27.38 -9.70 -0.13
N VAL A 162 27.04 -8.71 0.71
CA VAL A 162 27.85 -8.33 1.88
C VAL A 162 26.97 -8.22 3.13
N HIS A 163 27.50 -8.77 4.22
CA HIS A 163 26.90 -8.72 5.56
C HIS A 163 27.90 -8.14 6.57
N ALA A 164 27.42 -7.31 7.49
CA ALA A 164 28.18 -6.80 8.62
C ALA A 164 27.81 -7.56 9.90
N MET A 165 28.83 -7.97 10.66
CA MET A 165 28.68 -8.62 11.97
C MET A 165 29.25 -7.71 13.07
N VAL A 166 28.44 -7.48 14.11
CA VAL A 166 28.72 -6.54 15.22
C VAL A 166 28.21 -7.08 16.56
N ASP A 167 28.82 -6.59 17.62
CA ASP A 167 28.60 -7.01 19.00
C ASP A 167 28.24 -5.81 19.91
N GLY A 168 28.20 -6.05 21.22
CA GLY A 168 28.09 -4.99 22.24
C GLY A 168 26.85 -4.10 22.12
N GLU A 169 27.05 -2.78 22.24
CA GLU A 169 25.99 -1.76 22.21
C GLU A 169 25.18 -1.80 20.90
N ALA A 170 25.83 -2.07 19.76
CA ALA A 170 25.17 -2.14 18.46
C ALA A 170 24.21 -3.34 18.38
N ALA A 171 24.65 -4.52 18.84
CA ALA A 171 23.80 -5.70 18.94
C ALA A 171 22.61 -5.49 19.90
N ARG A 172 22.82 -4.76 21.01
CA ARG A 172 21.77 -4.36 21.96
C ARG A 172 20.73 -3.41 21.33
N ALA A 173 21.17 -2.43 20.54
CA ALA A 173 20.28 -1.53 19.82
C ALA A 173 19.50 -2.24 18.69
N LEU A 174 20.14 -3.17 17.97
CA LEU A 174 19.48 -4.02 16.97
C LEU A 174 18.46 -4.96 17.59
N ALA A 175 18.69 -5.48 18.81
CA ALA A 175 17.68 -6.24 19.54
C ALA A 175 16.42 -5.42 19.86
N GLN A 176 16.59 -4.14 20.24
CA GLN A 176 15.46 -3.23 20.48
C GLN A 176 14.71 -2.89 19.20
N LEU A 177 15.42 -2.74 18.07
CA LEU A 177 14.82 -2.59 16.74
C LEU A 177 13.98 -3.83 16.37
N ALA A 178 14.52 -5.02 16.60
CA ALA A 178 13.85 -6.29 16.30
C ALA A 178 12.64 -6.57 17.21
N GLU A 179 12.74 -6.32 18.51
CA GLU A 179 11.60 -6.44 19.45
C GLU A 179 10.51 -5.44 19.11
N ALA A 180 10.86 -4.17 18.90
CA ALA A 180 9.89 -3.14 18.55
C ALA A 180 9.20 -3.43 17.20
N ARG A 181 9.88 -4.12 16.27
CA ARG A 181 9.26 -4.61 15.03
C ARG A 181 8.35 -5.81 15.28
N TRP A 182 8.83 -6.81 16.01
CA TRP A 182 8.06 -7.99 16.40
C TRP A 182 6.75 -7.61 17.10
N TYR A 183 6.80 -6.65 18.03
CA TYR A 183 5.63 -6.11 18.72
C TYR A 183 4.66 -5.40 17.76
N ARG A 184 5.13 -4.59 16.80
CA ARG A 184 4.26 -3.94 15.79
C ARG A 184 3.52 -4.98 14.93
N ALA A 185 4.23 -6.02 14.49
CA ALA A 185 3.70 -7.10 13.67
C ALA A 185 2.70 -8.00 14.43
N THR A 186 3.00 -8.35 15.68
CA THR A 186 2.30 -9.43 16.41
C THR A 186 1.43 -8.98 17.59
N GLY A 187 1.65 -7.77 18.11
CA GLY A 187 1.10 -7.33 19.39
C GLY A 187 1.73 -7.99 20.63
N MET A 188 2.78 -8.81 20.47
CA MET A 188 3.45 -9.51 21.56
C MET A 188 4.79 -8.86 21.89
N HIS A 189 4.99 -8.46 23.15
CA HIS A 189 6.30 -8.02 23.63
C HIS A 189 7.22 -9.21 23.93
N VAL A 190 8.54 -9.00 23.77
CA VAL A 190 9.57 -9.94 24.21
C VAL A 190 10.35 -9.33 25.38
N ASP A 191 10.45 -10.06 26.49
CA ASP A 191 11.21 -9.59 27.66
C ASP A 191 12.72 -9.68 27.39
N LEU A 192 13.31 -8.55 27.03
CA LEU A 192 14.75 -8.39 26.77
C LEU A 192 15.61 -8.32 28.05
N ARG A 193 15.03 -8.44 29.26
CA ARG A 193 15.82 -8.38 30.50
C ARG A 193 16.47 -9.73 30.78
N PHE A 194 17.79 -9.72 30.94
CA PHE A 194 18.54 -10.88 31.44
C PHE A 194 18.03 -11.27 32.83
N ARG A 195 17.72 -12.56 33.02
CA ARG A 195 17.07 -13.07 34.24
C ARG A 195 18.04 -13.46 35.35
N ASP A 196 19.32 -13.60 35.01
CA ASP A 196 20.42 -13.88 35.92
C ASP A 196 21.48 -12.81 35.70
N THR A 197 22.08 -12.29 36.77
CA THR A 197 23.18 -11.31 36.66
C THR A 197 24.46 -11.92 36.08
N ARG A 198 24.55 -13.25 35.99
CA ARG A 198 25.63 -14.00 35.31
C ARG A 198 25.39 -14.15 33.80
N ASP A 199 24.15 -13.95 33.34
CA ASP A 199 23.79 -13.88 31.91
C ASP A 199 23.71 -12.43 31.41
N ALA A 200 23.87 -11.43 32.30
CA ALA A 200 24.01 -10.02 31.94
C ALA A 200 25.23 -9.80 31.00
N PRO A 201 25.28 -8.71 30.21
CA PRO A 201 26.25 -8.57 29.10
C PRO A 201 27.74 -8.54 29.51
N TYR A 202 28.04 -8.48 30.82
CA TYR A 202 29.39 -8.52 31.40
C TYR A 202 29.90 -9.94 31.74
N ALA A 203 29.20 -11.00 31.31
CA ALA A 203 29.73 -12.36 31.37
C ALA A 203 31.06 -12.46 30.55
N PRO A 204 32.13 -13.07 31.09
CA PRO A 204 33.49 -13.04 30.50
C PRO A 204 33.67 -14.01 29.33
N LEU A 205 32.61 -14.23 28.54
CA LEU A 205 32.63 -15.04 27.33
C LEU A 205 32.45 -14.13 26.13
N ASP A 206 33.44 -14.17 25.24
CA ASP A 206 33.40 -13.55 23.93
C ASP A 206 32.13 -14.00 23.16
N PRO A 207 31.31 -13.07 22.60
CA PRO A 207 30.16 -13.44 21.78
C PRO A 207 30.53 -13.83 20.34
N TRP A 208 31.79 -13.68 19.91
CA TRP A 208 32.22 -14.02 18.56
C TRP A 208 32.37 -15.55 18.35
N PRO A 209 31.98 -16.09 17.18
CA PRO A 209 32.31 -17.46 16.79
C PRO A 209 33.82 -17.60 16.54
N ALA A 210 34.40 -18.75 16.89
CA ALA A 210 35.84 -18.98 16.84
C ALA A 210 36.43 -18.98 15.42
N SER A 211 35.58 -19.17 14.40
CA SER A 211 35.95 -19.05 12.99
C SER A 211 36.12 -17.61 12.48
N VAL A 212 35.73 -16.58 13.25
CA VAL A 212 35.65 -15.19 12.76
C VAL A 212 36.40 -14.21 13.66
N ALA A 213 37.44 -13.57 13.10
CA ALA A 213 38.09 -12.41 13.71
C ALA A 213 37.42 -11.09 13.29
N PRO A 214 37.37 -10.05 14.16
CA PRO A 214 36.94 -8.71 13.79
C PRO A 214 37.94 -8.01 12.84
N ASP A 215 37.43 -7.29 11.84
CA ASP A 215 38.25 -6.37 11.02
C ASP A 215 38.60 -5.08 11.78
N LEU A 216 37.72 -4.71 12.73
CA LEU A 216 37.74 -3.52 13.58
C LEU A 216 37.21 -3.86 14.98
N THR A 217 38.04 -3.70 16.01
CA THR A 217 37.63 -3.66 17.43
C THR A 217 37.38 -2.21 17.85
N ASP A 218 36.71 -1.97 18.98
CA ASP A 218 36.70 -0.63 19.63
C ASP A 218 36.34 0.52 18.66
N VAL A 219 35.16 0.42 18.03
CA VAL A 219 34.61 1.42 17.09
C VAL A 219 33.16 1.73 17.40
N ASP A 220 32.78 3.00 17.22
CA ASP A 220 31.37 3.40 17.21
C ASP A 220 30.69 2.88 15.93
N VAL A 221 29.54 2.23 16.09
CA VAL A 221 28.71 1.73 14.98
C VAL A 221 27.39 2.50 14.97
N GLY A 222 27.21 3.36 13.97
CA GLY A 222 25.94 4.01 13.68
C GLY A 222 24.94 3.02 13.08
N ILE A 223 23.67 3.16 13.43
CA ILE A 223 22.55 2.42 12.81
C ILE A 223 21.67 3.44 12.10
N SER A 224 21.60 3.37 10.77
CA SER A 224 20.72 4.22 9.95
C SER A 224 19.60 3.39 9.34
N ARG A 225 18.39 3.95 9.30
CA ARG A 225 17.16 3.24 8.89
C ARG A 225 16.37 4.04 7.85
N THR A 226 15.63 3.29 7.04
CA THR A 226 14.47 3.84 6.31
C THR A 226 13.21 3.23 6.93
N ALA A 227 12.18 4.05 7.15
CA ALA A 227 10.83 3.58 7.46
C ALA A 227 9.79 4.63 7.06
N PRO A 228 8.74 4.26 6.30
CA PRO A 228 7.71 5.21 5.90
C PRO A 228 6.79 5.58 7.07
N ALA A 229 6.17 6.76 6.98
CA ALA A 229 5.18 7.20 7.97
C ALA A 229 3.96 6.24 7.98
N PHE A 230 3.71 5.58 9.11
CA PHE A 230 2.65 4.57 9.22
C PHE A 230 2.06 4.46 10.64
N GLU A 231 0.73 4.33 10.72
CA GLU A 231 -0.03 4.17 11.98
C GLU A 231 0.32 5.21 13.07
N GLY A 232 0.51 6.47 12.66
CA GLY A 232 0.83 7.59 13.56
C GLY A 232 2.32 7.76 13.87
N ARG A 233 3.19 6.85 13.40
CA ARG A 233 4.64 7.05 13.38
C ARG A 233 5.00 8.01 12.23
N GLY A 234 5.94 8.92 12.48
CA GLY A 234 6.58 9.69 11.42
C GLY A 234 7.44 8.83 10.49
N ALA A 235 7.88 9.40 9.38
CA ALA A 235 8.88 8.77 8.52
C ALA A 235 10.28 8.83 9.15
N VAL A 236 11.15 7.93 8.72
CA VAL A 236 12.57 7.85 9.07
C VAL A 236 13.34 7.70 7.77
N GLN A 237 14.29 8.60 7.51
CA GLN A 237 15.05 8.69 6.25
C GLN A 237 16.56 8.80 6.52
N GLU A 238 17.02 8.23 7.64
CA GLU A 238 18.40 8.36 8.15
C GLU A 238 19.43 7.83 7.14
N ILE A 239 19.06 6.81 6.34
CA ILE A 239 19.90 6.29 5.26
C ILE A 239 20.03 7.33 4.14
N GLN A 240 18.92 7.93 3.69
CA GLN A 240 18.97 8.95 2.63
C GLN A 240 19.81 10.15 3.08
N THR A 241 19.62 10.64 4.31
CA THR A 241 20.44 11.71 4.89
C THR A 241 21.93 11.33 4.91
N LEU A 242 22.28 10.16 5.48
CA LEU A 242 23.67 9.70 5.56
C LEU A 242 24.35 9.59 4.19
N TYR A 243 23.65 9.12 3.16
CA TYR A 243 24.21 9.02 1.81
C TYR A 243 24.38 10.39 1.15
N LEU A 244 23.42 11.31 1.32
CA LEU A 244 23.53 12.68 0.81
C LEU A 244 24.68 13.45 1.49
N ASP A 245 24.79 13.35 2.80
CA ASP A 245 25.85 13.99 3.59
C ASP A 245 27.24 13.42 3.21
N ALA A 246 27.36 12.10 3.01
CA ALA A 246 28.59 11.46 2.56
C ALA A 246 28.99 11.90 1.14
N ILE A 247 28.05 11.93 0.19
CA ILE A 247 28.33 12.38 -1.19
C ILE A 247 28.76 13.86 -1.19
N ALA A 248 28.15 14.70 -0.35
CA ALA A 248 28.54 16.12 -0.20
C ALA A 248 29.90 16.31 0.49
N ALA A 249 30.27 15.41 1.41
CA ALA A 249 31.54 15.46 2.13
C ALA A 249 32.74 15.00 1.28
N ALA A 250 32.53 14.01 0.40
CA ALA A 250 33.57 13.26 -0.31
C ALA A 250 34.52 14.12 -1.16
N ARG A 251 35.82 13.80 -1.14
CA ARG A 251 36.91 14.51 -1.86
C ARG A 251 37.76 13.64 -2.77
N ASP A 252 38.11 12.42 -2.33
CA ASP A 252 39.04 11.56 -3.05
C ASP A 252 38.31 10.47 -3.87
N ARG A 253 37.39 9.76 -3.23
CA ARG A 253 36.78 8.54 -3.79
C ARG A 253 35.45 8.16 -3.15
N LEU A 254 34.47 7.88 -4.00
CA LEU A 254 33.21 7.20 -3.67
C LEU A 254 33.18 5.83 -4.34
N TYR A 255 33.15 4.77 -3.54
CA TYR A 255 32.99 3.40 -4.01
C TYR A 255 31.65 2.85 -3.49
N PHE A 256 30.80 2.40 -4.41
CA PHE A 256 29.54 1.75 -4.09
C PHE A 256 29.49 0.34 -4.67
N GLU A 257 28.82 -0.55 -3.95
CA GLU A 257 28.23 -1.73 -4.57
C GLU A 257 26.72 -1.67 -4.39
N ASN A 258 25.95 -1.88 -5.46
CA ASN A 258 24.50 -1.93 -5.32
C ASN A 258 23.76 -2.75 -6.40
N GLN A 259 22.75 -3.49 -5.93
CA GLN A 259 21.77 -4.21 -6.76
C GLN A 259 21.03 -3.30 -7.75
N TYR A 260 20.68 -2.07 -7.33
CA TYR A 260 19.94 -1.10 -8.14
C TYR A 260 20.62 0.26 -8.09
N PHE A 261 20.48 1.05 -9.16
CA PHE A 261 21.01 2.42 -9.25
C PHE A 261 20.01 3.31 -10.01
N THR A 262 19.03 3.83 -9.28
CA THR A 262 17.83 4.53 -9.81
C THR A 262 17.34 5.68 -8.91
N ALA A 263 17.81 5.75 -7.66
CA ALA A 263 17.40 6.76 -6.68
C ALA A 263 17.66 8.19 -7.18
N THR A 264 16.59 8.98 -7.28
CA THR A 264 16.65 10.35 -7.83
C THR A 264 17.47 11.30 -6.95
N PRO A 265 17.29 11.39 -5.62
CA PRO A 265 18.08 12.31 -4.78
C PRO A 265 19.57 11.97 -4.74
N ILE A 266 19.90 10.67 -4.81
CA ILE A 266 21.30 10.22 -4.90
C ILE A 266 21.88 10.61 -6.26
N GLY A 267 21.12 10.43 -7.35
CA GLY A 267 21.48 10.92 -8.68
C GLY A 267 21.65 12.43 -8.76
N ASP A 268 20.80 13.20 -8.07
CA ASP A 268 20.90 14.66 -7.96
C ASP A 268 22.20 15.07 -7.24
N ALA A 269 22.53 14.43 -6.11
CA ALA A 269 23.74 14.71 -5.35
C ALA A 269 25.03 14.30 -6.10
N LEU A 270 25.03 13.14 -6.76
CA LEU A 270 26.16 12.70 -7.59
C LEU A 270 26.37 13.64 -8.79
N ALA A 271 25.30 14.06 -9.48
CA ALA A 271 25.40 15.04 -10.57
C ALA A 271 25.95 16.39 -10.07
N ALA A 272 25.56 16.83 -8.88
CA ALA A 272 26.07 18.05 -8.26
C ALA A 272 27.56 17.96 -7.86
N ARG A 273 28.08 16.77 -7.53
CA ARG A 273 29.53 16.57 -7.32
C ARG A 273 30.30 16.48 -8.62
N LEU A 274 29.79 15.76 -9.64
CA LEU A 274 30.44 15.62 -10.95
C LEU A 274 30.62 16.96 -11.69
N ALA A 275 29.71 17.91 -11.44
CA ALA A 275 29.79 19.28 -11.94
C ALA A 275 30.77 20.20 -11.18
N ALA A 276 31.48 19.72 -10.15
CA ALA A 276 32.42 20.50 -9.34
C ALA A 276 33.88 20.12 -9.63
N ASP A 277 34.78 21.10 -9.58
CA ASP A 277 36.21 20.91 -9.88
C ASP A 277 36.92 19.94 -8.91
N ASP A 278 36.40 19.77 -7.69
CA ASP A 278 36.92 18.89 -6.64
C ASP A 278 36.16 17.55 -6.54
N CYS A 279 35.61 17.06 -7.66
CA CYS A 279 34.87 15.80 -7.68
C CYS A 279 35.77 14.59 -7.33
N PRO A 280 35.38 13.72 -6.38
CA PRO A 280 36.03 12.43 -6.17
C PRO A 280 35.87 11.51 -7.38
N ASP A 281 36.69 10.46 -7.48
CA ASP A 281 36.41 9.35 -8.40
C ASP A 281 35.22 8.52 -7.88
N ILE A 282 34.24 8.20 -8.74
CA ILE A 282 32.95 7.59 -8.37
C ILE A 282 32.79 6.25 -9.09
N ALA A 283 33.10 5.14 -8.41
CA ALA A 283 32.87 3.79 -8.90
C ALA A 283 31.59 3.19 -8.31
N VAL A 284 30.71 2.67 -9.17
CA VAL A 284 29.51 1.93 -8.77
C VAL A 284 29.54 0.53 -9.38
N VAL A 285 29.75 -0.48 -8.55
CA VAL A 285 29.66 -1.90 -8.93
C VAL A 285 28.19 -2.34 -8.90
N SER A 286 27.70 -2.91 -9.99
CA SER A 286 26.32 -3.34 -10.13
C SER A 286 26.19 -4.49 -11.15
N ARG A 287 25.04 -5.16 -11.13
CA ARG A 287 24.67 -6.21 -12.09
C ARG A 287 24.60 -5.68 -13.53
N ARG A 288 25.08 -6.42 -14.54
CA ARG A 288 25.01 -6.00 -15.95
C ARG A 288 23.55 -5.94 -16.44
N ALA A 289 22.86 -7.08 -16.46
CA ALA A 289 21.45 -7.20 -16.85
C ALA A 289 20.52 -7.42 -15.63
N GLU A 290 19.25 -7.05 -15.76
CA GLU A 290 18.23 -7.28 -14.73
C GLU A 290 17.44 -8.57 -14.98
N SER A 291 17.06 -9.27 -13.90
CA SER A 291 16.50 -10.62 -13.96
C SER A 291 15.02 -10.61 -13.63
N GLY A 292 14.20 -10.99 -14.61
CA GLY A 292 12.74 -10.97 -14.53
C GLY A 292 12.17 -9.93 -15.50
N TRP A 293 11.26 -10.37 -16.36
CA TRP A 293 10.72 -9.57 -17.47
C TRP A 293 10.12 -8.21 -17.04
N LEU A 294 9.58 -8.12 -15.82
CA LEU A 294 9.02 -6.87 -15.29
C LEU A 294 10.12 -5.90 -14.82
N GLN A 295 11.15 -6.42 -14.14
CA GLN A 295 12.28 -5.66 -13.61
C GLN A 295 13.12 -5.06 -14.74
N GLU A 296 13.48 -5.90 -15.72
CA GLU A 296 14.30 -5.53 -16.87
C GLU A 296 13.69 -4.38 -17.69
N GLN A 297 12.39 -4.44 -18.01
CA GLN A 297 11.68 -3.39 -18.74
C GLN A 297 11.27 -2.16 -17.88
N SER A 298 11.67 -2.08 -16.61
CA SER A 298 11.30 -0.97 -15.72
C SER A 298 12.51 -0.29 -15.05
N MET A 299 13.24 -1.02 -14.22
CA MET A 299 14.37 -0.50 -13.44
C MET A 299 15.60 -0.28 -14.31
N GLY A 300 15.81 -1.13 -15.33
CA GLY A 300 16.87 -0.95 -16.33
C GLY A 300 16.77 0.39 -17.07
N VAL A 301 15.55 0.77 -17.48
CA VAL A 301 15.25 2.08 -18.10
C VAL A 301 15.54 3.24 -17.14
N LEU A 302 15.12 3.14 -15.86
CA LEU A 302 15.41 4.18 -14.87
C LEU A 302 16.91 4.34 -14.61
N ARG A 303 17.66 3.23 -14.59
CA ARG A 303 19.12 3.23 -14.42
C ARG A 303 19.83 3.84 -15.62
N ALA A 304 19.39 3.53 -16.85
CA ALA A 304 19.99 4.10 -18.05
C ALA A 304 19.68 5.60 -18.23
N ARG A 305 18.46 6.05 -17.85
CA ARG A 305 18.12 7.48 -17.72
C ARG A 305 19.06 8.19 -16.73
N LEU A 306 19.27 7.62 -15.54
CA LEU A 306 20.16 8.18 -14.53
C LEU A 306 21.63 8.20 -14.99
N TYR A 307 22.11 7.11 -15.58
CA TYR A 307 23.46 7.02 -16.12
C TYR A 307 23.74 8.08 -17.19
N ARG A 308 22.80 8.28 -18.14
CA ARG A 308 22.92 9.31 -19.18
C ARG A 308 23.04 10.71 -18.56
N ARG A 309 22.18 11.05 -17.60
CA ARG A 309 22.23 12.33 -16.88
C ARG A 309 23.54 12.54 -16.11
N LEU A 310 24.09 11.48 -15.52
CA LEU A 310 25.40 11.54 -14.84
C LEU A 310 26.55 11.70 -15.84
N ARG A 311 26.48 11.11 -17.04
CA ARG A 311 27.45 11.37 -18.12
C ARG A 311 27.40 12.81 -18.62
N GLU A 312 26.21 13.37 -18.79
CA GLU A 312 26.00 14.76 -19.18
C GLU A 312 26.56 15.76 -18.14
N ALA A 313 26.65 15.35 -16.87
CA ALA A 313 27.26 16.11 -15.77
C ALA A 313 28.75 15.80 -15.53
N ASP A 314 29.36 14.84 -16.26
CA ASP A 314 30.71 14.32 -16.02
C ASP A 314 31.65 14.52 -17.23
N PRO A 315 32.10 15.77 -17.50
CA PRO A 315 33.05 16.05 -18.57
C PRO A 315 34.47 15.53 -18.29
N GLN A 316 34.76 15.09 -17.06
CA GLN A 316 36.07 14.59 -16.63
C GLN A 316 36.17 13.05 -16.64
N ALA A 317 35.07 12.32 -16.91
CA ALA A 317 34.96 10.86 -16.80
C ALA A 317 35.27 10.30 -15.38
N ARG A 318 34.90 11.06 -14.35
CA ARG A 318 35.06 10.76 -12.91
C ARG A 318 34.09 9.72 -12.39
N PHE A 319 32.98 9.46 -13.07
CA PHE A 319 32.05 8.39 -12.73
C PHE A 319 32.29 7.16 -13.61
N ARG A 320 32.16 5.94 -13.09
CA ARG A 320 32.03 4.70 -13.89
C ARG A 320 31.09 3.68 -13.23
N LEU A 321 30.30 2.99 -14.07
CA LEU A 321 29.58 1.76 -13.70
C LEU A 321 30.45 0.55 -14.06
N TYR A 322 30.59 -0.38 -13.12
CA TYR A 322 31.30 -1.65 -13.29
C TYR A 322 30.37 -2.84 -13.00
N CYS A 323 30.68 -3.99 -13.57
CA CYS A 323 30.04 -5.27 -13.25
C CYS A 323 31.12 -6.36 -13.13
N PRO A 324 31.04 -7.29 -12.15
CA PRO A 324 32.00 -8.38 -12.05
C PRO A 324 31.74 -9.40 -13.17
N GLU A 325 32.76 -9.68 -13.96
CA GLU A 325 32.77 -10.70 -14.99
C GLU A 325 33.65 -11.88 -14.55
N VAL A 326 33.17 -13.09 -14.83
CA VAL A 326 33.82 -14.36 -14.48
C VAL A 326 33.89 -15.21 -15.74
N PRO A 327 35.02 -15.84 -16.07
CA PRO A 327 35.13 -16.71 -17.24
C PRO A 327 34.09 -17.85 -17.20
N GLY A 328 33.41 -18.06 -18.33
CA GLY A 328 32.49 -19.19 -18.52
C GLY A 328 31.02 -18.99 -18.13
N ILE A 329 30.63 -17.89 -17.47
CA ILE A 329 29.20 -17.61 -17.17
C ILE A 329 28.47 -16.75 -18.22
N ALA A 330 29.19 -16.17 -19.18
CA ALA A 330 28.61 -15.31 -20.23
C ALA A 330 27.46 -16.01 -21.00
N PRO A 331 26.34 -15.33 -21.32
CA PRO A 331 26.10 -13.89 -21.19
C PRO A 331 25.60 -13.43 -19.80
N ALA A 332 25.57 -14.31 -18.78
CA ALA A 332 25.34 -13.86 -17.41
C ALA A 332 26.58 -13.17 -16.82
N CYS A 333 26.37 -12.47 -15.71
CA CYS A 333 27.42 -11.87 -14.88
C CYS A 333 27.15 -12.26 -13.42
N VAL A 334 28.06 -11.94 -12.49
CA VAL A 334 27.79 -12.15 -11.06
C VAL A 334 26.60 -11.28 -10.65
N ASN A 335 25.61 -11.88 -10.00
CA ASN A 335 24.43 -11.16 -9.53
C ASN A 335 24.76 -10.35 -8.27
N VAL A 336 25.28 -9.14 -8.47
CA VAL A 336 25.51 -8.14 -7.40
C VAL A 336 24.20 -7.84 -6.69
N HIS A 337 24.11 -8.28 -5.45
CA HIS A 337 23.01 -8.04 -4.52
C HIS A 337 23.47 -7.26 -3.27
N SER A 338 24.77 -7.04 -3.08
CA SER A 338 25.31 -6.20 -2.00
C SER A 338 24.74 -4.78 -1.98
N LYS A 339 24.83 -4.13 -0.81
CA LYS A 339 24.47 -2.72 -0.59
C LYS A 339 25.54 -2.06 0.29
N VAL A 340 26.62 -1.62 -0.35
CA VAL A 340 27.82 -1.08 0.30
C VAL A 340 28.11 0.33 -0.20
N MET A 341 28.61 1.20 0.69
CA MET A 341 29.25 2.47 0.36
C MET A 341 30.55 2.61 1.15
N VAL A 342 31.62 3.04 0.47
CA VAL A 342 32.87 3.52 1.07
C VAL A 342 33.18 4.91 0.52
N MET A 343 33.47 5.85 1.43
CA MET A 343 33.80 7.24 1.12
C MET A 343 35.16 7.58 1.74
N ASP A 344 36.13 8.00 0.91
CA ASP A 344 37.46 8.53 1.30
C ASP A 344 38.26 7.68 2.32
N ASP A 345 37.97 6.38 2.43
CA ASP A 345 38.38 5.51 3.54
C ASP A 345 38.02 6.03 4.95
N ALA A 346 37.14 7.04 5.03
CA ALA A 346 36.69 7.72 6.23
C ALA A 346 35.29 7.28 6.70
N LEU A 347 34.48 6.65 5.83
CA LEU A 347 33.17 6.09 6.16
C LEU A 347 32.93 4.78 5.39
N LEU A 348 32.51 3.73 6.12
CA LEU A 348 31.98 2.47 5.59
C LEU A 348 30.50 2.36 5.97
N VAL A 349 29.65 1.98 5.00
CA VAL A 349 28.23 1.65 5.23
C VAL A 349 27.90 0.31 4.57
N ILE A 350 27.24 -0.59 5.31
CA ILE A 350 26.78 -1.92 4.86
C ILE A 350 25.34 -2.12 5.35
N GLY A 351 24.44 -2.66 4.53
CA GLY A 351 23.08 -2.95 4.99
C GLY A 351 22.13 -3.52 3.96
N SER A 352 20.84 -3.19 4.09
CA SER A 352 19.78 -3.68 3.21
C SER A 352 19.32 -2.68 2.14
N ALA A 353 19.61 -1.38 2.30
CA ALA A 353 19.07 -0.32 1.44
C ALA A 353 19.74 -0.24 0.05
N ASN A 354 18.93 -0.36 -0.99
CA ASN A 354 19.38 -0.17 -2.37
C ASN A 354 19.53 1.32 -2.72
N LEU A 355 20.25 1.64 -3.79
CA LEU A 355 20.22 2.98 -4.41
C LEU A 355 19.02 3.11 -5.34
N ASN A 356 17.82 2.84 -4.82
CA ASN A 356 16.52 3.10 -5.46
C ASN A 356 15.65 3.98 -4.54
N ASN A 357 14.69 4.71 -5.10
CA ASN A 357 13.81 5.60 -4.35
C ASN A 357 13.06 4.86 -3.23
N ARG A 358 12.67 3.60 -3.49
CA ARG A 358 11.99 2.75 -2.50
C ARG A 358 12.78 2.59 -1.21
N SER A 359 14.05 2.20 -1.28
CA SER A 359 14.91 2.02 -0.11
C SER A 359 15.28 3.36 0.57
N MET A 360 15.06 4.50 -0.07
CA MET A 360 15.32 5.85 0.50
C MET A 360 14.12 6.44 1.28
N GLY A 361 12.87 5.98 1.04
CA GLY A 361 11.69 6.52 1.73
C GLY A 361 10.51 5.57 1.99
N LEU A 362 10.38 4.45 1.26
CA LEU A 362 9.18 3.61 1.26
C LEU A 362 9.37 2.24 1.94
N ASP A 363 10.41 1.50 1.58
CA ASP A 363 10.68 0.19 2.13
C ASP A 363 11.37 0.34 3.49
N THR A 364 11.10 -0.56 4.44
CA THR A 364 11.80 -0.50 5.72
C THR A 364 13.18 -1.12 5.59
N GLU A 365 14.23 -0.36 5.87
CA GLU A 365 15.64 -0.73 5.67
C GLU A 365 16.47 -0.57 6.95
N CYS A 366 17.64 -1.19 6.98
CA CYS A 366 18.61 -1.06 8.07
C CYS A 366 20.04 -1.16 7.52
N ASN A 367 20.86 -0.16 7.81
CA ASN A 367 22.29 -0.15 7.52
C ASN A 367 23.09 0.08 8.82
N LEU A 368 24.31 -0.46 8.83
CA LEU A 368 25.35 -0.15 9.81
C LEU A 368 26.40 0.74 9.16
N ALA A 369 26.88 1.72 9.92
CA ALA A 369 27.88 2.70 9.48
C ALA A 369 29.03 2.80 10.50
N VAL A 370 30.26 2.85 10.01
CA VAL A 370 31.45 3.16 10.83
C VAL A 370 32.21 4.29 10.18
N ALA A 371 32.40 5.38 10.92
CA ALA A 371 33.19 6.53 10.52
C ALA A 371 34.55 6.53 11.23
N ALA A 372 35.61 6.91 10.52
CA ALA A 372 36.96 6.96 11.07
C ALA A 372 37.14 8.10 12.09
N ASN A 373 36.46 9.24 11.89
CA ASN A 373 36.51 10.42 12.77
C ASN A 373 37.94 10.91 13.11
N GLY A 374 38.92 10.63 12.24
CA GLY A 374 40.34 10.93 12.44
C GLY A 374 41.19 9.78 13.02
N ASP A 375 40.61 8.66 13.46
CA ASP A 375 41.38 7.48 13.84
C ASP A 375 41.90 6.73 12.60
N ALA A 376 43.21 6.87 12.35
CA ALA A 376 43.92 6.20 11.26
C ALA A 376 43.80 4.67 11.29
N ARG A 377 43.60 4.06 12.47
CA ARG A 377 43.36 2.61 12.62
C ARG A 377 42.01 2.20 12.02
N ILE A 378 40.98 3.02 12.23
CA ILE A 378 39.64 2.81 11.65
C ILE A 378 39.69 3.06 10.15
N ALA A 379 40.31 4.17 9.72
CA ALA A 379 40.47 4.48 8.31
C ALA A 379 41.20 3.36 7.55
N ALA A 380 42.29 2.83 8.11
CA ALA A 380 42.98 1.67 7.53
C ALA A 380 42.12 0.40 7.49
N GLY A 381 41.15 0.22 8.40
CA GLY A 381 40.20 -0.88 8.35
C GLY A 381 39.10 -0.71 7.29
N ILE A 382 38.61 0.52 7.10
CA ILE A 382 37.69 0.88 6.01
C ILE A 382 38.39 0.68 4.65
N ALA A 383 39.66 1.12 4.53
CA ALA A 383 40.50 0.89 3.36
C ALA A 383 40.67 -0.61 3.05
N ARG A 384 40.93 -1.45 4.06
CA ARG A 384 40.97 -2.92 3.90
C ARG A 384 39.62 -3.48 3.44
N ALA A 385 38.50 -3.00 3.97
CA ALA A 385 37.18 -3.45 3.55
C ALA A 385 36.91 -3.18 2.06
N ARG A 386 37.16 -1.95 1.56
CA ARG A 386 37.11 -1.68 0.11
C ARG A 386 38.09 -2.57 -0.66
N ASN A 387 39.34 -2.68 -0.19
CA ASN A 387 40.36 -3.44 -0.89
C ASN A 387 40.02 -4.93 -1.00
N ARG A 388 39.29 -5.50 -0.05
CA ARG A 388 38.79 -6.88 -0.10
C ARG A 388 37.81 -7.09 -1.25
N LEU A 389 36.78 -6.24 -1.35
CA LEU A 389 35.77 -6.31 -2.42
C LEU A 389 36.40 -6.09 -3.80
N LEU A 390 37.31 -5.13 -3.93
CA LEU A 390 38.06 -4.94 -5.17
C LEU A 390 38.98 -6.13 -5.50
N ALA A 391 39.68 -6.70 -4.50
CA ALA A 391 40.58 -7.82 -4.70
C ALA A 391 39.86 -9.10 -5.11
N GLU A 392 38.66 -9.32 -4.56
CA GLU A 392 37.72 -10.37 -4.93
C GLU A 392 37.26 -10.24 -6.39
N HIS A 393 36.67 -9.10 -6.79
CA HIS A 393 36.17 -8.92 -8.17
C HIS A 393 37.27 -8.91 -9.23
N LEU A 394 38.50 -8.52 -8.85
CA LEU A 394 39.68 -8.48 -9.74
C LEU A 394 40.58 -9.72 -9.62
N ASP A 395 40.24 -10.68 -8.76
CA ASP A 395 41.01 -11.92 -8.50
C ASP A 395 42.49 -11.70 -8.09
N VAL A 396 42.75 -10.69 -7.26
CA VAL A 396 44.09 -10.31 -6.75
C VAL A 396 44.12 -10.28 -5.20
N THR A 397 45.20 -9.77 -4.60
CA THR A 397 45.32 -9.61 -3.13
C THR A 397 44.86 -8.23 -2.67
N GLU A 398 44.41 -8.11 -1.40
CA GLU A 398 44.12 -6.81 -0.75
C GLU A 398 45.32 -5.83 -0.85
N SER A 399 46.56 -6.35 -0.89
CA SER A 399 47.78 -5.57 -1.07
C SER A 399 48.00 -5.08 -2.50
N ALA A 400 47.71 -5.89 -3.52
CA ALA A 400 47.80 -5.46 -4.92
C ALA A 400 46.85 -4.28 -5.21
N VAL A 401 45.66 -4.30 -4.60
CA VAL A 401 44.71 -3.17 -4.66
C VAL A 401 45.27 -1.93 -3.93
N ALA A 402 45.87 -2.08 -2.75
CA ALA A 402 46.51 -0.97 -2.04
C ALA A 402 47.65 -0.33 -2.85
N ASP A 403 48.51 -1.17 -3.42
CA ASP A 403 49.64 -0.73 -4.24
C ASP A 403 49.20 -0.11 -5.57
N ALA A 404 48.09 -0.57 -6.16
CA ALA A 404 47.49 0.05 -7.34
C ALA A 404 46.91 1.43 -7.02
N LEU A 405 46.08 1.54 -5.97
CA LEU A 405 45.48 2.80 -5.50
C LEU A 405 46.51 3.86 -5.04
N THR A 406 47.76 3.45 -4.80
CA THR A 406 48.88 4.34 -4.44
C THR A 406 49.72 4.76 -5.66
N ARG A 407 49.72 3.98 -6.74
CA ARG A 407 50.63 4.17 -7.90
C ARG A 407 49.93 4.56 -9.21
N ALA A 408 48.63 4.29 -9.34
CA ALA A 408 47.93 4.49 -10.60
C ALA A 408 47.56 5.98 -10.86
N PRO A 409 47.86 6.52 -12.05
CA PRO A 409 47.31 7.80 -12.46
C PRO A 409 45.79 7.65 -12.68
N GLY A 410 44.99 8.62 -12.23
CA GLY A 410 43.52 8.51 -12.28
C GLY A 410 42.89 7.70 -11.13
N GLY A 411 43.58 7.62 -9.99
CA GLY A 411 42.98 7.29 -8.69
C GLY A 411 42.28 5.93 -8.64
N LEU A 412 40.99 5.93 -8.27
CA LEU A 412 40.22 4.69 -8.09
C LEU A 412 40.00 3.97 -9.42
N HIS A 413 39.70 4.72 -10.49
CA HIS A 413 39.51 4.14 -11.82
C HIS A 413 40.82 3.63 -12.41
N GLY A 414 41.88 4.42 -12.30
CA GLY A 414 43.23 4.01 -12.74
C GLY A 414 43.72 2.75 -12.03
N ALA A 415 43.38 2.57 -10.75
CA ALA A 415 43.75 1.37 -10.00
C ALA A 415 42.97 0.11 -10.44
N ILE A 416 41.69 0.27 -10.80
CA ILE A 416 40.89 -0.82 -11.39
C ILE A 416 41.43 -1.15 -12.80
N ASP A 417 41.67 -0.14 -13.63
CA ASP A 417 42.18 -0.29 -15.00
C ASP A 417 43.59 -0.94 -15.01
N ALA A 418 44.43 -0.65 -14.02
CA ALA A 418 45.77 -1.25 -13.86
C ALA A 418 45.77 -2.68 -13.28
N LEU A 419 44.62 -3.18 -12.82
CA LEU A 419 44.43 -4.55 -12.30
C LEU A 419 43.47 -5.39 -13.16
N HIS A 420 42.81 -4.77 -14.14
CA HIS A 420 41.94 -5.45 -15.10
C HIS A 420 42.72 -6.48 -15.93
N ARG A 421 42.13 -7.67 -16.10
CA ARG A 421 42.68 -8.75 -16.94
C ARG A 421 41.64 -9.24 -17.93
N GLU A 422 41.89 -9.02 -19.22
CA GLU A 422 41.00 -9.42 -20.32
C GLU A 422 40.85 -10.95 -20.36
N GLY A 423 39.61 -11.44 -20.37
CA GLY A 423 39.31 -12.89 -20.42
C GLY A 423 39.52 -13.65 -19.10
N GLU A 424 39.97 -13.00 -18.03
CA GLU A 424 40.03 -13.55 -16.67
C GLU A 424 38.89 -12.98 -15.79
N ARG A 425 38.92 -13.22 -14.47
CA ARG A 425 37.96 -12.61 -13.54
C ARG A 425 38.33 -11.15 -13.29
N THR A 426 37.40 -10.24 -13.55
CA THR A 426 37.68 -8.80 -13.59
C THR A 426 36.44 -7.94 -13.33
N LEU A 427 36.64 -6.65 -13.04
CA LEU A 427 35.59 -5.63 -13.11
C LEU A 427 35.54 -5.04 -14.52
N GLU A 428 34.43 -5.27 -15.23
CA GLU A 428 34.20 -4.75 -16.57
C GLU A 428 33.31 -3.50 -16.52
N ALA A 429 33.77 -2.41 -17.15
CA ALA A 429 33.06 -1.14 -17.18
C ALA A 429 31.94 -1.18 -18.24
N PHE A 430 30.71 -0.84 -17.89
CA PHE A 430 29.57 -0.96 -18.81
C PHE A 430 28.69 0.29 -18.88
N THR A 431 28.13 0.52 -20.07
CA THR A 431 27.09 1.52 -20.30
C THR A 431 25.73 0.81 -20.37
N PRO A 432 24.75 1.15 -19.49
CA PRO A 432 23.39 0.67 -19.62
C PRO A 432 22.74 1.17 -20.92
N GLU A 433 22.28 0.24 -21.76
CA GLU A 433 21.53 0.58 -22.97
C GLU A 433 20.15 1.16 -22.65
N LEU A 434 19.64 2.01 -23.55
CA LEU A 434 18.28 2.56 -23.49
C LEU A 434 17.68 2.57 -24.89
N ASP A 435 16.82 1.59 -25.19
CA ASP A 435 15.97 1.61 -26.38
C ASP A 435 14.93 2.73 -26.24
N GLU A 436 14.86 3.64 -27.21
CA GLU A 436 13.89 4.75 -27.23
C GLU A 436 12.43 4.25 -27.22
N ALA A 437 12.16 3.05 -27.73
CA ALA A 437 10.83 2.45 -27.73
C ALA A 437 10.40 1.98 -26.32
N ASP A 438 11.30 1.37 -25.56
CA ASP A 438 11.03 0.99 -24.16
C ASP A 438 11.09 2.22 -23.24
N ASP A 439 11.95 3.21 -23.52
CA ASP A 439 11.96 4.50 -22.82
C ASP A 439 10.61 5.24 -22.94
N ALA A 440 10.07 5.32 -24.16
CA ALA A 440 8.76 5.93 -24.42
C ALA A 440 7.56 5.11 -23.90
N ALA A 441 7.73 3.80 -23.70
CA ALA A 441 6.70 2.91 -23.15
C ALA A 441 6.74 2.80 -21.60
N SER A 442 7.89 3.08 -20.99
CA SER A 442 8.14 2.88 -19.56
C SER A 442 7.41 3.92 -18.69
N PRO A 443 6.60 3.49 -17.71
CA PRO A 443 5.96 4.41 -16.74
C PRO A 443 6.97 5.32 -16.02
N GLY A 444 6.52 6.50 -15.60
CA GLY A 444 7.33 7.39 -14.78
C GLY A 444 7.75 6.76 -13.44
N ALA A 445 8.92 7.15 -12.91
CA ALA A 445 9.54 6.54 -11.73
C ALA A 445 8.57 6.36 -10.53
N VAL A 446 7.66 7.31 -10.31
CA VAL A 446 6.59 7.29 -9.27
C VAL A 446 5.75 5.99 -9.27
N VAL A 447 5.69 5.25 -10.38
CA VAL A 447 4.92 4.00 -10.53
C VAL A 447 5.78 2.75 -10.26
N LEU A 448 7.06 2.81 -10.62
CA LEU A 448 7.99 1.66 -10.67
C LEU A 448 8.89 1.63 -9.43
N ASP A 449 9.48 2.78 -9.12
CA ASP A 449 10.37 3.06 -7.99
C ASP A 449 9.82 4.23 -7.16
N PRO A 450 8.70 4.02 -6.41
CA PRO A 450 8.08 5.03 -5.57
C PRO A 450 8.87 5.31 -4.28
N MET A 451 9.10 6.58 -3.98
CA MET A 451 9.71 7.03 -2.71
C MET A 451 8.71 7.10 -1.54
N GLU A 452 7.45 7.42 -1.83
CA GLU A 452 6.39 7.54 -0.83
C GLU A 452 5.36 6.41 -0.95
N PRO A 453 4.58 6.13 0.11
CA PRO A 453 3.48 5.17 0.04
C PRO A 453 2.48 5.51 -1.06
N ILE A 454 2.38 4.63 -2.06
CA ILE A 454 1.33 4.70 -3.07
C ILE A 454 -0.03 4.56 -2.36
N ASP A 455 -0.75 5.68 -2.14
CA ASP A 455 -2.21 5.57 -2.13
C ASP A 455 -2.59 5.13 -3.53
N PHE A 456 -3.09 3.89 -3.60
CA PHE A 456 -3.60 3.32 -4.83
C PHE A 456 -4.68 4.21 -5.46
N GLU A 457 -5.41 5.04 -4.69
CA GLU A 457 -6.33 6.04 -5.25
C GLU A 457 -5.60 7.18 -6.02
N ASN A 458 -4.37 7.60 -5.65
CA ASN A 458 -3.58 8.59 -6.41
C ASN A 458 -2.94 8.01 -7.68
N VAL A 459 -2.29 6.83 -7.60
CA VAL A 459 -1.79 6.15 -8.80
C VAL A 459 -2.95 5.66 -9.68
N MET A 460 -4.16 5.48 -9.12
CA MET A 460 -5.38 5.52 -9.93
C MET A 460 -5.56 6.88 -10.59
N GLU A 461 -5.73 7.97 -9.86
CA GLU A 461 -6.18 9.23 -10.46
C GLU A 461 -5.24 9.78 -11.55
N THR A 462 -3.94 9.42 -11.53
CA THR A 462 -3.00 9.69 -12.64
C THR A 462 -3.16 8.78 -13.87
N PHE A 463 -3.53 7.49 -13.71
CA PHE A 463 -3.73 6.53 -14.83
C PHE A 463 -5.21 6.31 -15.23
N ILE A 464 -6.12 6.74 -14.35
CA ILE A 464 -7.55 6.47 -14.26
C ILE A 464 -8.23 7.77 -13.80
N ALA A 465 -7.85 8.88 -14.45
CA ALA A 465 -8.68 10.06 -14.56
C ALA A 465 -9.98 9.67 -15.32
N HIS A 466 -10.95 9.16 -14.57
CA HIS A 466 -12.12 8.35 -14.96
C HIS A 466 -11.89 6.84 -15.15
N GLU A 467 -12.11 6.05 -14.08
CA GLU A 467 -13.17 5.03 -13.98
C GLU A 467 -13.12 4.25 -12.65
N ALA A 468 -14.25 4.15 -11.94
CA ALA A 468 -14.27 3.61 -10.58
C ALA A 468 -14.15 2.07 -10.52
N ARG A 469 -13.32 1.56 -9.59
CA ARG A 469 -13.12 0.12 -9.31
C ARG A 469 -14.41 -0.61 -8.84
N PRO A 470 -14.54 -1.93 -9.11
CA PRO A 470 -15.60 -2.78 -8.55
C PRO A 470 -15.31 -3.22 -7.10
N ARG A 471 -16.34 -3.60 -6.33
CA ARG A 471 -16.23 -3.96 -4.90
C ARG A 471 -15.93 -5.46 -4.69
N LEU A 472 -15.16 -5.77 -3.64
CA LEU A 472 -14.79 -7.14 -3.24
C LEU A 472 -16.00 -8.08 -3.09
N ILE A 473 -17.10 -7.57 -2.51
CA ILE A 473 -18.36 -8.31 -2.34
C ILE A 473 -18.83 -8.92 -3.66
N GLY A 474 -18.74 -8.20 -4.80
CA GLY A 474 -19.16 -8.72 -6.09
C GLY A 474 -18.35 -9.93 -6.59
N ARG A 475 -17.08 -10.08 -6.15
CA ARG A 475 -16.27 -11.28 -6.43
C ARG A 475 -16.70 -12.45 -5.54
N ILE A 476 -16.98 -12.18 -4.27
CA ILE A 476 -17.46 -13.19 -3.31
C ILE A 476 -18.87 -13.68 -3.70
N THR A 477 -19.78 -12.78 -4.05
CA THR A 477 -21.12 -13.14 -4.56
C THR A 477 -21.02 -13.92 -5.87
N ALA A 478 -20.15 -13.53 -6.81
CA ALA A 478 -19.94 -14.30 -8.04
C ALA A 478 -19.38 -15.70 -7.76
N LEU A 479 -18.46 -15.86 -6.80
CA LEU A 479 -17.92 -17.15 -6.39
C LEU A 479 -18.98 -18.02 -5.69
N ILE A 480 -19.79 -17.45 -4.80
CA ILE A 480 -20.89 -18.16 -4.13
C ILE A 480 -21.96 -18.58 -5.15
N VAL A 481 -22.36 -17.69 -6.07
CA VAL A 481 -23.30 -18.02 -7.15
C VAL A 481 -22.72 -19.11 -8.06
N LEU A 482 -21.43 -19.06 -8.41
CA LEU A 482 -20.77 -20.12 -9.16
C LEU A 482 -20.79 -21.46 -8.41
N LEU A 483 -20.47 -21.47 -7.11
CA LEU A 483 -20.50 -22.69 -6.28
C LEU A 483 -21.92 -23.25 -6.12
N VAL A 484 -22.93 -22.39 -5.95
CA VAL A 484 -24.35 -22.78 -5.89
C VAL A 484 -24.85 -23.31 -7.24
N VAL A 485 -24.42 -22.71 -8.36
CA VAL A 485 -24.74 -23.20 -9.71
C VAL A 485 -24.05 -24.54 -9.99
N LEU A 486 -22.78 -24.70 -9.61
CA LEU A 486 -22.06 -25.97 -9.76
C LEU A 486 -22.63 -27.08 -8.86
N ALA A 487 -23.00 -26.75 -7.62
CA ALA A 487 -23.70 -27.68 -6.73
C ALA A 487 -25.10 -28.03 -7.27
N GLY A 488 -25.85 -27.05 -7.78
CA GLY A 488 -27.15 -27.26 -8.42
C GLY A 488 -27.06 -28.13 -9.67
N LEU A 489 -26.04 -27.92 -10.52
CA LEU A 489 -25.75 -28.76 -11.68
C LEU A 489 -25.34 -30.18 -11.27
N GLY A 490 -24.50 -30.34 -10.23
CA GLY A 490 -24.12 -31.64 -9.70
C GLY A 490 -25.30 -32.42 -9.07
N LEU A 491 -26.20 -31.72 -8.38
CA LEU A 491 -27.46 -32.27 -7.87
C LEU A 491 -28.41 -32.64 -9.01
N ALA A 492 -28.56 -31.78 -10.02
CA ALA A 492 -29.39 -32.06 -11.19
C ALA A 492 -28.84 -33.25 -11.99
N TRP A 493 -27.52 -33.36 -12.16
CA TRP A 493 -26.85 -34.51 -12.80
C TRP A 493 -27.02 -35.82 -12.01
N ARG A 494 -27.16 -35.74 -10.68
CA ARG A 494 -27.33 -36.90 -9.80
C ARG A 494 -28.79 -37.34 -9.61
N TYR A 495 -29.75 -36.40 -9.69
CA TYR A 495 -31.15 -36.62 -9.32
C TYR A 495 -32.17 -36.28 -10.42
N THR A 496 -31.73 -36.00 -11.65
CA THR A 496 -32.61 -35.86 -12.83
C THR A 496 -32.06 -36.67 -14.02
N PRO A 497 -32.87 -36.93 -15.07
CA PRO A 497 -32.43 -37.66 -16.27
C PRO A 497 -31.31 -36.98 -17.10
N LEU A 498 -30.74 -35.84 -16.69
CA LEU A 498 -29.62 -35.19 -17.40
C LEU A 498 -28.44 -36.14 -17.68
N ARG A 499 -28.15 -37.07 -16.76
CA ARG A 499 -27.14 -38.10 -16.96
C ARG A 499 -27.46 -39.07 -18.11
N GLU A 500 -28.74 -39.29 -18.40
CA GLU A 500 -29.20 -40.08 -19.54
C GLU A 500 -29.35 -39.28 -20.85
N TRP A 501 -29.34 -37.94 -20.77
CA TRP A 501 -29.30 -37.07 -21.95
C TRP A 501 -27.86 -36.84 -22.44
N ALA A 502 -26.88 -37.08 -21.56
CA ALA A 502 -25.45 -37.14 -21.89
C ALA A 502 -25.01 -38.50 -22.48
N ASP A 503 -25.93 -39.43 -22.72
CA ASP A 503 -25.63 -40.68 -23.44
C ASP A 503 -25.28 -40.37 -24.90
N MET A 504 -24.05 -40.70 -25.29
CA MET A 504 -23.50 -40.43 -26.61
C MET A 504 -24.34 -41.07 -27.74
N GLN A 505 -25.03 -42.19 -27.50
CA GLN A 505 -25.94 -42.78 -28.50
C GLN A 505 -27.20 -41.94 -28.71
N ARG A 506 -27.80 -41.39 -27.64
CA ARG A 506 -28.97 -40.49 -27.75
C ARG A 506 -28.60 -39.16 -28.39
N VAL A 507 -27.42 -38.60 -28.09
CA VAL A 507 -26.91 -37.38 -28.74
C VAL A 507 -26.73 -37.60 -30.26
N LEU A 508 -26.14 -38.73 -30.67
CA LEU A 508 -25.99 -39.07 -32.08
C LEU A 508 -27.35 -39.27 -32.77
N GLY A 509 -28.29 -40.00 -32.15
CA GLY A 509 -29.64 -40.18 -32.71
C GLY A 509 -30.42 -38.86 -32.87
N PHE A 510 -30.25 -37.91 -31.96
CA PHE A 510 -30.85 -36.57 -32.07
C PHE A 510 -30.20 -35.74 -33.20
N VAL A 511 -28.88 -35.85 -33.36
CA VAL A 511 -28.14 -35.25 -34.49
C VAL A 511 -28.62 -35.79 -35.84
N GLU A 512 -28.78 -37.11 -35.97
CA GLU A 512 -29.29 -37.76 -37.19
C GLU A 512 -30.73 -37.33 -37.49
N THR A 513 -31.57 -37.24 -36.45
CA THR A 513 -32.96 -36.76 -36.55
C THR A 513 -33.03 -35.32 -37.09
N ILE A 514 -32.14 -34.42 -36.62
CA ILE A 514 -32.05 -33.06 -37.14
C ILE A 514 -31.51 -33.05 -38.58
N ARG A 515 -30.50 -33.86 -38.90
CA ARG A 515 -29.90 -33.95 -40.25
C ARG A 515 -30.93 -34.32 -41.32
N HIS A 516 -31.93 -35.13 -40.99
CA HIS A 516 -33.01 -35.52 -41.91
C HIS A 516 -34.17 -34.50 -42.03
N MET A 517 -34.20 -33.41 -41.25
CA MET A 517 -35.25 -32.39 -41.39
C MET A 517 -35.06 -31.58 -42.68
N ARG A 518 -36.10 -31.52 -43.54
CA ARG A 518 -36.08 -30.79 -44.82
C ARG A 518 -35.72 -29.30 -44.71
N PHE A 519 -35.84 -28.71 -43.53
CA PHE A 519 -35.49 -27.31 -43.23
C PHE A 519 -34.44 -27.17 -42.11
N ALA A 520 -33.62 -28.20 -41.86
CA ALA A 520 -32.64 -28.23 -40.77
C ALA A 520 -31.70 -27.00 -40.74
N SER A 521 -31.25 -26.53 -41.90
CA SER A 521 -30.39 -25.34 -42.01
C SER A 521 -31.10 -24.06 -41.58
N LEU A 522 -32.37 -23.86 -41.98
CA LEU A 522 -33.19 -22.72 -41.55
C LEU A 522 -33.53 -22.80 -40.05
N ALA A 523 -33.83 -24.00 -39.54
CA ALA A 523 -34.03 -24.22 -38.11
C ALA A 523 -32.75 -23.86 -37.31
N MET A 524 -31.57 -24.24 -37.81
CA MET A 524 -30.30 -23.85 -37.20
C MET A 524 -30.07 -22.34 -37.25
N MET A 525 -30.43 -21.65 -38.33
CA MET A 525 -30.33 -20.17 -38.40
C MET A 525 -31.23 -19.49 -37.37
N LEU A 526 -32.44 -20.01 -37.16
CA LEU A 526 -33.34 -19.55 -36.10
C LEU A 526 -32.76 -19.81 -34.70
N VAL A 527 -32.15 -20.98 -34.47
CA VAL A 527 -31.45 -21.31 -33.22
C VAL A 527 -30.27 -20.36 -32.96
N TYR A 528 -29.53 -19.91 -33.96
CA TYR A 528 -28.52 -18.86 -33.79
C TYR A 528 -29.12 -17.51 -33.40
N VAL A 529 -30.21 -17.09 -34.06
CA VAL A 529 -30.86 -15.80 -33.74
C VAL A 529 -31.42 -15.84 -32.31
N VAL A 530 -32.26 -16.81 -31.97
CA VAL A 530 -32.86 -16.95 -30.63
C VAL A 530 -31.80 -17.21 -29.57
N GLY A 531 -30.90 -18.17 -29.81
CA GLY A 531 -29.82 -18.54 -28.90
C GLY A 531 -28.87 -17.37 -28.61
N SER A 532 -28.53 -16.57 -29.62
CA SER A 532 -27.71 -15.37 -29.40
C SER A 532 -28.45 -14.32 -28.57
N LEU A 533 -29.77 -14.15 -28.72
CA LEU A 533 -30.54 -13.19 -27.92
C LEU A 533 -30.69 -13.63 -26.46
N VAL A 534 -30.84 -14.94 -26.19
CA VAL A 534 -30.91 -15.50 -24.81
C VAL A 534 -29.53 -15.88 -24.23
N MET A 535 -28.45 -15.31 -24.79
CA MET A 535 -27.06 -15.43 -24.30
C MET A 535 -26.46 -16.86 -24.28
N VAL A 536 -26.93 -17.78 -25.12
CA VAL A 536 -26.28 -19.08 -25.33
C VAL A 536 -24.84 -18.87 -25.85
N PRO A 537 -23.82 -19.58 -25.30
CA PRO A 537 -22.46 -19.49 -25.79
C PRO A 537 -22.35 -19.86 -27.27
N VAL A 538 -21.96 -18.89 -28.10
CA VAL A 538 -21.89 -19.03 -29.57
C VAL A 538 -20.97 -20.17 -30.03
N THR A 539 -19.95 -20.49 -29.24
CA THR A 539 -19.04 -21.63 -29.47
C THR A 539 -19.73 -22.99 -29.43
N VAL A 540 -20.73 -23.17 -28.56
CA VAL A 540 -21.53 -24.40 -28.48
C VAL A 540 -22.36 -24.56 -29.76
N LEU A 541 -22.98 -23.47 -30.22
CA LEU A 541 -23.75 -23.47 -31.48
C LEU A 541 -22.85 -23.79 -32.68
N ILE A 542 -21.64 -23.23 -32.74
CA ILE A 542 -20.64 -23.53 -33.78
C ILE A 542 -20.32 -25.03 -33.81
N VAL A 543 -19.97 -25.63 -32.66
CA VAL A 543 -19.63 -27.06 -32.58
C VAL A 543 -20.82 -27.94 -32.97
N VAL A 544 -22.02 -27.66 -32.46
CA VAL A 544 -23.24 -28.42 -32.83
C VAL A 544 -23.54 -28.30 -34.33
N THR A 545 -23.38 -27.12 -34.93
CA THR A 545 -23.60 -26.91 -36.37
C THR A 545 -22.60 -27.70 -37.23
N VAL A 546 -21.33 -27.71 -36.83
CA VAL A 546 -20.26 -28.49 -37.46
C VAL A 546 -20.52 -30.00 -37.35
N VAL A 547 -20.99 -30.49 -36.20
CA VAL A 547 -21.32 -31.92 -36.01
C VAL A 547 -22.53 -32.36 -36.85
N VAL A 548 -23.61 -31.55 -36.89
CA VAL A 548 -24.84 -31.89 -37.63
C VAL A 548 -24.59 -31.89 -39.14
N PHE A 549 -24.02 -30.81 -39.69
CA PHE A 549 -23.89 -30.60 -41.13
C PHE A 549 -22.52 -30.96 -41.72
N GLY A 550 -21.61 -31.50 -40.90
CA GLY A 550 -20.23 -31.79 -41.27
C GLY A 550 -19.34 -30.55 -41.38
N PRO A 551 -18.03 -30.72 -41.60
CA PRO A 551 -17.04 -29.64 -41.47
C PRO A 551 -17.31 -28.45 -42.40
N VAL A 552 -17.51 -28.70 -43.69
CA VAL A 552 -17.60 -27.64 -44.71
C VAL A 552 -18.94 -26.91 -44.64
N MET A 553 -20.06 -27.63 -44.75
CA MET A 553 -21.39 -27.02 -44.70
C MET A 553 -21.73 -26.51 -43.30
N GLY A 554 -21.27 -27.19 -42.25
CA GLY A 554 -21.42 -26.73 -40.87
C GLY A 554 -20.59 -25.48 -40.56
N ALA A 555 -19.39 -25.31 -41.14
CA ALA A 555 -18.65 -24.05 -41.04
C ALA A 555 -19.37 -22.90 -41.75
N LEU A 556 -19.90 -23.13 -42.96
CA LEU A 556 -20.67 -22.14 -43.72
C LEU A 556 -21.96 -21.73 -42.99
N TYR A 557 -22.71 -22.70 -42.46
CA TYR A 557 -23.91 -22.43 -41.67
C TYR A 557 -23.58 -21.78 -40.32
N ALA A 558 -22.48 -22.14 -39.65
CA ALA A 558 -22.04 -21.46 -38.43
C ALA A 558 -21.66 -20.00 -38.71
N LEU A 559 -21.00 -19.72 -39.84
CA LEU A 559 -20.63 -18.37 -40.23
C LEU A 559 -21.88 -17.51 -40.57
N ALA A 560 -22.84 -18.09 -41.30
CA ALA A 560 -24.11 -17.43 -41.59
C ALA A 560 -24.93 -17.19 -40.31
N GLY A 561 -25.06 -18.19 -39.45
CA GLY A 561 -25.81 -18.12 -38.20
C GLY A 561 -25.22 -17.11 -37.22
N THR A 562 -23.89 -17.05 -37.09
CA THR A 562 -23.23 -16.03 -36.27
C THR A 562 -23.37 -14.63 -36.84
N ALA A 563 -23.36 -14.45 -38.17
CA ALA A 563 -23.67 -13.16 -38.79
C ALA A 563 -25.13 -12.73 -38.52
N LEU A 564 -26.10 -13.65 -38.63
CA LEU A 564 -27.52 -13.37 -38.33
C LEU A 564 -27.76 -13.06 -36.85
N GLY A 565 -27.16 -13.81 -35.93
CA GLY A 565 -27.22 -13.52 -34.48
C GLY A 565 -26.55 -12.19 -34.12
N ALA A 566 -25.47 -11.81 -34.81
CA ALA A 566 -24.87 -10.48 -34.69
C ALA A 566 -25.79 -9.38 -35.22
N MET A 567 -26.44 -9.59 -36.37
CA MET A 567 -27.43 -8.66 -36.95
C MET A 567 -28.64 -8.46 -36.02
N ALA A 568 -29.13 -9.52 -35.38
CA ALA A 568 -30.22 -9.47 -34.41
C ALA A 568 -29.83 -8.66 -33.16
N GLY A 569 -28.72 -9.01 -32.51
CA GLY A 569 -28.22 -8.28 -31.33
C GLY A 569 -27.89 -6.82 -31.62
N TYR A 570 -27.31 -6.53 -32.80
CA TYR A 570 -27.08 -5.16 -33.28
C TYR A 570 -28.40 -4.41 -33.43
N SER A 571 -29.40 -5.01 -34.08
CA SER A 571 -30.70 -4.36 -34.32
C SER A 571 -31.43 -4.05 -33.00
N VAL A 572 -31.43 -4.98 -32.04
CA VAL A 572 -31.98 -4.74 -30.70
C VAL A 572 -31.23 -3.62 -29.97
N GLY A 573 -29.90 -3.59 -30.04
CA GLY A 573 -29.10 -2.51 -29.45
C GLY A 573 -29.35 -1.15 -30.12
N ARG A 574 -29.56 -1.15 -31.44
CA ARG A 574 -29.88 0.05 -32.22
C ARG A 574 -31.26 0.62 -31.89
N LEU A 575 -32.25 -0.25 -31.68
CA LEU A 575 -33.63 0.10 -31.32
C LEU A 575 -33.76 0.53 -29.86
N ALA A 576 -33.02 -0.11 -28.93
CA ALA A 576 -32.98 0.28 -27.52
C ALA A 576 -32.36 1.67 -27.31
N GLY A 577 -31.47 2.09 -28.21
CA GLY A 577 -30.82 3.39 -28.16
C GLY A 577 -29.71 3.48 -27.12
N ARG A 578 -28.91 4.55 -27.22
CA ARG A 578 -27.68 4.71 -26.43
C ARG A 578 -27.96 4.78 -24.92
N ASP A 579 -29.06 5.42 -24.52
CA ASP A 579 -29.35 5.71 -23.12
C ASP A 579 -29.90 4.50 -22.36
N ALA A 580 -30.65 3.61 -23.02
CA ALA A 580 -31.10 2.36 -22.40
C ALA A 580 -29.91 1.41 -22.13
N VAL A 581 -29.01 1.27 -23.11
CA VAL A 581 -27.78 0.48 -22.95
C VAL A 581 -26.84 1.10 -21.91
N GLN A 582 -26.77 2.44 -21.81
CA GLN A 582 -26.02 3.09 -20.73
C GLN A 582 -26.64 2.91 -19.33
N ARG A 583 -27.98 2.87 -19.22
CA ARG A 583 -28.71 2.64 -17.96
C ARG A 583 -28.56 1.19 -17.45
N PHE A 584 -28.65 0.20 -18.34
CA PHE A 584 -28.59 -1.22 -17.94
C PHE A 584 -27.20 -1.86 -18.04
N GLY A 585 -26.30 -1.37 -18.89
CA GLY A 585 -25.03 -2.03 -19.20
C GLY A 585 -23.91 -1.89 -18.16
N GLY A 586 -23.99 -0.90 -17.28
CA GLY A 586 -22.94 -0.62 -16.30
C GLY A 586 -21.59 -0.22 -16.92
N ARG A 587 -20.54 -0.15 -16.07
CA ARG A 587 -19.27 0.51 -16.42
C ARG A 587 -18.56 -0.09 -17.64
N ARG A 588 -18.48 -1.43 -17.74
CA ARG A 588 -17.77 -2.10 -18.84
C ARG A 588 -18.38 -1.85 -20.23
N LEU A 589 -19.71 -1.79 -20.32
CA LEU A 589 -20.39 -1.46 -21.59
C LEU A 589 -20.17 0.02 -21.97
N ASN A 590 -20.12 0.90 -20.96
CA ASN A 590 -19.95 2.34 -21.17
C ASN A 590 -18.50 2.73 -21.50
N ALA A 591 -17.50 1.93 -21.12
CA ALA A 591 -16.14 2.03 -21.65
C ALA A 591 -16.07 1.54 -23.12
N LEU A 592 -16.63 0.35 -23.40
CA LEU A 592 -16.64 -0.26 -24.73
C LEU A 592 -17.33 0.62 -25.78
N SER A 593 -18.46 1.26 -25.43
CA SER A 593 -19.16 2.21 -26.30
C SER A 593 -18.40 3.53 -26.58
N ARG A 594 -17.29 3.80 -25.88
CA ARG A 594 -16.51 5.04 -26.02
C ARG A 594 -15.17 4.85 -26.72
N GLN A 595 -14.47 3.73 -26.51
CA GLN A 595 -13.19 3.47 -27.19
C GLN A 595 -13.33 3.14 -28.70
N ILE A 596 -14.47 2.63 -29.15
CA ILE A 596 -14.65 2.19 -30.54
C ILE A 596 -15.22 3.31 -31.44
N GLY A 597 -14.64 4.52 -31.35
CA GLY A 597 -15.08 5.67 -32.14
C GLY A 597 -14.80 5.52 -33.63
N ASP A 598 -13.54 5.24 -33.97
CA ASP A 598 -12.98 5.73 -35.24
C ASP A 598 -12.52 4.61 -36.20
N HIS A 599 -12.39 3.37 -35.73
CA HIS A 599 -11.93 2.21 -36.53
C HIS A 599 -12.86 0.98 -36.40
N GLY A 600 -14.15 1.19 -36.67
CA GLY A 600 -15.22 0.21 -36.41
C GLY A 600 -15.00 -1.21 -36.93
N LEU A 601 -14.46 -1.40 -38.14
CA LEU A 601 -14.20 -2.73 -38.71
C LEU A 601 -13.07 -3.47 -37.97
N LEU A 602 -11.92 -2.81 -37.79
CA LEU A 602 -10.75 -3.41 -37.13
C LEU A 602 -11.04 -3.76 -35.67
N ALA A 603 -11.71 -2.87 -34.95
CA ALA A 603 -12.14 -3.13 -33.58
C ALA A 603 -13.11 -4.31 -33.47
N MET A 604 -14.03 -4.47 -34.44
CA MET A 604 -14.93 -5.62 -34.47
C MET A 604 -14.22 -6.95 -34.73
N ILE A 605 -13.13 -6.96 -35.52
CA ILE A 605 -12.27 -8.14 -35.70
C ILE A 605 -11.57 -8.48 -34.37
N VAL A 606 -10.93 -7.48 -33.73
CA VAL A 606 -10.25 -7.65 -32.43
C VAL A 606 -11.21 -8.16 -31.34
N LEU A 607 -12.45 -7.65 -31.31
CA LEU A 607 -13.50 -8.08 -30.36
C LEU A 607 -14.09 -9.48 -30.61
N ARG A 608 -13.71 -10.17 -31.69
CA ARG A 608 -13.98 -11.61 -31.85
C ARG A 608 -12.77 -12.47 -31.56
N LEU A 609 -11.56 -11.98 -31.86
CA LEU A 609 -10.31 -12.67 -31.55
C LEU A 609 -9.99 -12.66 -30.05
N MET A 610 -10.41 -11.63 -29.31
CA MET A 610 -10.22 -11.52 -27.86
C MET A 610 -11.53 -11.79 -27.09
N PRO A 611 -11.61 -12.82 -26.22
CA PRO A 611 -12.85 -13.23 -25.53
C PRO A 611 -13.19 -12.33 -24.32
N LEU A 612 -13.33 -11.03 -24.55
CA LEU A 612 -13.47 -10.01 -23.50
C LEU A 612 -14.89 -9.87 -22.94
N ALA A 613 -15.92 -10.29 -23.69
CA ALA A 613 -17.33 -10.19 -23.29
C ALA A 613 -18.22 -11.21 -24.04
N PRO A 614 -19.41 -11.57 -23.49
CA PRO A 614 -20.36 -12.44 -24.18
C PRO A 614 -20.82 -11.90 -25.54
N PHE A 615 -21.00 -12.80 -26.51
CA PHE A 615 -21.31 -12.47 -27.91
C PHE A 615 -22.48 -11.49 -28.07
N THR A 616 -23.60 -11.77 -27.41
CA THR A 616 -24.82 -10.93 -27.35
C THR A 616 -24.53 -9.51 -26.88
N LEU A 617 -23.72 -9.39 -25.82
CA LEU A 617 -23.47 -8.15 -25.11
C LEU A 617 -22.61 -7.20 -25.96
N VAL A 618 -21.63 -7.76 -26.69
CA VAL A 618 -20.87 -7.02 -27.70
C VAL A 618 -21.80 -6.50 -28.80
N ASN A 619 -22.68 -7.34 -29.35
CA ASN A 619 -23.61 -6.93 -30.42
C ASN A 619 -24.55 -5.82 -29.97
N LEU A 620 -25.09 -5.91 -28.75
CA LEU A 620 -26.00 -4.91 -28.18
C LEU A 620 -25.31 -3.54 -28.02
N VAL A 621 -24.07 -3.51 -27.47
CA VAL A 621 -23.27 -2.28 -27.36
C VAL A 621 -22.97 -1.70 -28.74
N VAL A 622 -22.54 -2.54 -29.68
CA VAL A 622 -22.15 -2.14 -31.02
C VAL A 622 -23.34 -1.54 -31.78
N GLY A 623 -24.54 -2.12 -31.64
CA GLY A 623 -25.78 -1.56 -32.17
C GLY A 623 -26.14 -0.18 -31.60
N ALA A 624 -25.92 0.01 -30.29
CA ALA A 624 -26.12 1.29 -29.60
C ALA A 624 -24.98 2.32 -29.82
N SER A 625 -23.95 1.97 -30.61
CA SER A 625 -22.76 2.79 -30.84
C SER A 625 -22.79 3.56 -32.18
N ARG A 626 -21.62 4.13 -32.57
CA ARG A 626 -21.41 4.79 -33.87
C ARG A 626 -20.95 3.83 -34.99
N ILE A 627 -20.61 2.58 -34.68
CA ILE A 627 -20.16 1.56 -35.65
C ILE A 627 -21.31 1.26 -36.63
N ARG A 628 -21.02 1.10 -37.93
CA ARG A 628 -22.04 0.78 -38.93
C ARG A 628 -22.31 -0.73 -38.96
N LEU A 629 -23.55 -1.14 -39.25
CA LEU A 629 -23.93 -2.55 -39.34
C LEU A 629 -23.01 -3.36 -40.26
N ARG A 630 -22.61 -2.81 -41.42
CA ARG A 630 -21.67 -3.47 -42.35
C ARG A 630 -20.32 -3.81 -41.67
N ASP A 631 -19.82 -2.91 -40.82
CA ASP A 631 -18.51 -3.04 -40.16
C ASP A 631 -18.62 -4.07 -39.02
N CYS A 632 -19.78 -4.10 -38.33
CA CYS A 632 -20.14 -5.12 -37.36
C CYS A 632 -20.24 -6.53 -37.97
N LEU A 633 -20.89 -6.67 -39.13
CA LEU A 633 -21.06 -7.96 -39.80
C LEU A 633 -19.75 -8.46 -40.40
N LEU A 634 -19.05 -7.64 -41.21
CA LEU A 634 -17.76 -8.00 -41.80
C LEU A 634 -16.72 -8.31 -40.72
N GLY A 635 -16.63 -7.49 -39.67
CA GLY A 635 -15.69 -7.72 -38.57
C GLY A 635 -16.03 -8.96 -37.74
N THR A 636 -17.32 -9.29 -37.60
CA THR A 636 -17.74 -10.55 -36.97
C THR A 636 -17.35 -11.75 -37.82
N VAL A 637 -17.69 -11.75 -39.12
CA VAL A 637 -17.36 -12.81 -40.07
C VAL A 637 -15.85 -13.05 -40.11
N ILE A 638 -15.05 -12.00 -40.36
CA ILE A 638 -13.59 -12.10 -40.45
C ILE A 638 -13.00 -12.58 -39.12
N GLY A 639 -13.41 -12.00 -37.99
CA GLY A 639 -12.83 -12.29 -36.68
C GLY A 639 -13.21 -13.65 -36.09
N ILE A 640 -14.36 -14.23 -36.47
CA ILE A 640 -14.81 -15.55 -35.98
C ILE A 640 -14.43 -16.70 -36.91
N THR A 641 -14.18 -16.44 -38.21
CA THR A 641 -13.82 -17.45 -39.21
C THR A 641 -12.66 -18.36 -38.77
N PRO A 642 -11.52 -17.88 -38.22
CA PRO A 642 -10.44 -18.75 -37.78
C PRO A 642 -10.89 -19.77 -36.70
N GLY A 643 -11.73 -19.34 -35.76
CA GLY A 643 -12.28 -20.22 -34.72
C GLY A 643 -13.25 -21.26 -35.27
N ILE A 644 -14.07 -20.90 -36.26
CA ILE A 644 -14.97 -21.84 -36.94
C ILE A 644 -14.18 -22.86 -37.76
N LEU A 645 -13.14 -22.44 -38.49
CA LEU A 645 -12.27 -23.34 -39.26
C LEU A 645 -11.50 -24.30 -38.35
N ILE A 646 -10.99 -23.83 -37.21
CA ILE A 646 -10.39 -24.68 -36.18
C ILE A 646 -11.42 -25.70 -35.66
N ALA A 647 -12.64 -25.29 -35.32
CA ALA A 647 -13.68 -26.20 -34.85
C ALA A 647 -14.08 -27.25 -35.92
N ALA A 648 -14.19 -26.85 -37.19
CA ALA A 648 -14.46 -27.74 -38.31
C ALA A 648 -13.36 -28.80 -38.48
N ALA A 649 -12.10 -28.38 -38.52
CA ALA A 649 -10.96 -29.29 -38.60
C ALA A 649 -10.84 -30.19 -37.36
N LEU A 650 -11.22 -29.69 -36.18
CA LEU A 650 -11.17 -30.45 -34.93
C LEU A 650 -12.19 -31.58 -34.89
N VAL A 651 -13.42 -31.36 -35.38
CA VAL A 651 -14.47 -32.39 -35.41
C VAL A 651 -14.10 -33.53 -36.35
N ASP A 652 -13.54 -33.25 -37.54
CA ASP A 652 -12.97 -34.28 -38.42
C ASP A 652 -11.89 -35.09 -37.70
N ARG A 653 -10.93 -34.40 -37.06
CA ARG A 653 -9.82 -35.04 -36.35
C ARG A 653 -10.30 -35.88 -35.17
N VAL A 654 -11.28 -35.43 -34.40
CA VAL A 654 -11.87 -36.19 -33.28
C VAL A 654 -12.65 -37.42 -33.78
N THR A 655 -13.40 -37.29 -34.87
CA THR A 655 -14.16 -38.41 -35.45
C THR A 655 -13.22 -39.48 -36.02
N ALA A 656 -12.07 -39.09 -36.60
CA ALA A 656 -11.02 -40.02 -36.98
C ALA A 656 -10.26 -40.62 -35.77
N LEU A 657 -9.99 -39.81 -34.73
CA LEU A 657 -9.29 -40.24 -33.52
C LEU A 657 -10.08 -41.31 -32.74
N ALA A 658 -11.41 -41.22 -32.74
CA ALA A 658 -12.31 -42.22 -32.17
C ALA A 658 -12.23 -43.59 -32.87
N GLN A 659 -11.67 -43.65 -34.09
CA GLN A 659 -11.45 -44.91 -34.81
C GLN A 659 -10.03 -45.45 -34.63
N ARG A 660 -8.98 -44.60 -34.62
CA ARG A 660 -7.60 -44.97 -34.22
C ARG A 660 -6.83 -43.78 -33.61
N PRO A 661 -6.38 -43.86 -32.33
CA PRO A 661 -5.51 -42.85 -31.73
C PRO A 661 -4.04 -43.02 -32.17
N ASN A 662 -3.31 -41.91 -32.39
CA ASN A 662 -1.86 -41.92 -32.61
C ASN A 662 -1.18 -40.64 -32.08
N GLY A 663 0.11 -40.73 -31.72
CA GLY A 663 0.83 -39.66 -30.99
C GLY A 663 0.94 -38.32 -31.74
N TRP A 664 0.90 -38.33 -33.07
CA TRP A 664 0.94 -37.12 -33.89
C TRP A 664 -0.26 -36.18 -33.67
N THR A 665 -1.40 -36.66 -33.16
CA THR A 665 -2.53 -35.78 -32.87
C THR A 665 -2.28 -34.87 -31.66
N ALA A 666 -1.51 -35.32 -30.66
CA ALA A 666 -1.13 -34.47 -29.52
C ALA A 666 -0.24 -33.29 -29.99
N VAL A 667 0.70 -33.55 -30.90
CA VAL A 667 1.52 -32.51 -31.54
C VAL A 667 0.65 -31.53 -32.34
N LEU A 668 -0.33 -32.03 -33.09
CA LEU A 668 -1.26 -31.18 -33.85
C LEU A 668 -2.11 -30.28 -32.93
N PHE A 669 -2.59 -30.79 -31.79
CA PHE A 669 -3.28 -29.99 -30.78
C PHE A 669 -2.39 -28.87 -30.21
N ALA A 670 -1.12 -29.17 -29.89
CA ALA A 670 -0.16 -28.17 -29.43
C ALA A 670 0.08 -27.07 -30.49
N VAL A 671 0.26 -27.45 -31.76
CA VAL A 671 0.43 -26.51 -32.88
C VAL A 671 -0.78 -25.59 -33.05
N VAL A 672 -2.01 -26.12 -32.95
CA VAL A 672 -3.26 -25.33 -33.06
C VAL A 672 -3.41 -24.34 -31.89
N LEU A 673 -2.90 -24.66 -30.69
CA LEU A 673 -2.90 -23.75 -29.55
C LEU A 673 -1.79 -22.68 -29.62
N VAL A 674 -0.64 -23.00 -30.22
CA VAL A 674 0.53 -22.09 -30.28
C VAL A 674 0.45 -21.09 -31.44
N ILE A 675 -0.08 -21.49 -32.61
CA ILE A 675 -0.16 -20.61 -33.79
C ILE A 675 -0.91 -19.28 -33.53
N PRO A 676 -2.05 -19.24 -32.81
CA PRO A 676 -2.73 -17.98 -32.47
C PRO A 676 -1.85 -17.04 -31.63
N GLY A 677 -1.06 -17.57 -30.70
CA GLY A 677 -0.10 -16.79 -29.91
C GLY A 677 1.01 -16.17 -30.78
N LEU A 678 1.60 -16.97 -31.67
CA LEU A 678 2.58 -16.49 -32.65
C LEU A 678 1.99 -15.43 -33.60
N GLY A 679 0.73 -15.58 -34.00
CA GLY A 679 -0.01 -14.60 -34.81
C GLY A 679 -0.17 -13.25 -34.10
N ILE A 680 -0.45 -13.25 -32.80
CA ILE A 680 -0.54 -12.02 -31.97
C ILE A 680 0.83 -11.34 -31.86
N VAL A 681 1.91 -12.10 -31.67
CA VAL A 681 3.29 -11.57 -31.63
C VAL A 681 3.69 -10.95 -32.98
N ALA A 682 3.40 -11.64 -34.09
CA ALA A 682 3.67 -11.15 -35.44
C ALA A 682 2.85 -9.89 -35.79
N LEU A 683 1.59 -9.82 -35.33
CA LEU A 683 0.73 -8.65 -35.52
C LEU A 683 1.23 -7.44 -34.70
N LYS A 684 1.67 -7.65 -33.44
CA LYS A 684 2.37 -6.63 -32.64
C LYS A 684 3.57 -6.04 -33.41
N ARG A 685 4.45 -6.91 -33.92
CA ARG A 685 5.65 -6.51 -34.70
C ARG A 685 5.31 -5.73 -35.97
N ARG A 686 4.19 -6.00 -36.64
CA ARG A 686 3.75 -5.24 -37.82
C ARG A 686 3.04 -3.91 -37.51
N ILE A 687 2.31 -3.81 -36.40
CA ILE A 687 1.60 -2.58 -36.03
C ILE A 687 2.56 -1.50 -35.49
N GLY A 688 3.66 -1.88 -34.83
CA GLY A 688 4.73 -0.93 -34.47
C GLY A 688 5.52 -0.39 -35.68
N GLY A 689 5.45 -1.06 -36.83
CA GLY A 689 6.33 -0.83 -37.98
C GLY A 689 5.81 0.13 -39.04
N LYS A 690 5.30 1.32 -38.67
CA LYS A 690 5.19 2.54 -39.53
C LYS A 690 4.47 3.72 -38.84
N SER A 691 5.22 4.75 -38.46
CA SER A 691 4.76 6.16 -38.40
C SER A 691 5.95 7.11 -38.23
N ALA A 692 6.09 8.07 -39.14
CA ALA A 692 7.09 9.14 -39.15
C ALA A 692 6.43 10.43 -39.68
N PRO A 693 6.97 11.64 -39.42
CA PRO A 693 6.20 12.60 -38.63
C PRO A 693 5.53 13.74 -39.41
N SER A 694 4.47 14.31 -38.84
CA SER A 694 3.93 15.62 -39.23
C SER A 694 3.22 16.31 -38.05
N ALA A 695 4.00 17.00 -37.21
CA ALA A 695 3.48 17.78 -36.08
C ALA A 695 4.24 19.11 -35.83
N ALA A 696 5.11 19.53 -36.77
CA ALA A 696 6.05 20.64 -36.59
C ALA A 696 5.51 22.05 -36.96
N LYS A 697 4.18 22.23 -37.09
CA LYS A 697 3.58 23.48 -37.62
C LYS A 697 2.50 24.15 -36.77
N ALA A 698 2.12 23.58 -35.62
CA ALA A 698 1.00 24.08 -34.81
C ALA A 698 1.37 25.04 -33.66
N ARG A 699 2.66 25.26 -33.37
CA ARG A 699 3.12 25.92 -32.13
C ARG A 699 3.61 27.38 -32.27
N ALA A 700 3.42 27.99 -33.45
CA ALA A 700 3.96 29.32 -33.79
C ALA A 700 2.90 30.43 -33.90
N ALA A 701 1.67 30.21 -33.40
CA ALA A 701 0.50 31.04 -33.76
C ALA A 701 -0.42 31.43 -32.59
N SER A 702 0.02 31.33 -31.32
CA SER A 702 -0.82 31.63 -30.14
C SER A 702 -0.12 32.49 -29.08
N ALA A 703 0.91 33.24 -29.46
CA ALA A 703 1.72 34.08 -28.56
C ALA A 703 1.63 35.58 -28.92
N SER A 704 0.43 36.10 -29.16
CA SER A 704 0.22 37.53 -29.47
C SER A 704 -1.25 37.99 -29.39
N THR A 705 -1.84 38.08 -28.19
CA THR A 705 -3.00 38.98 -27.96
C THR A 705 -3.21 39.36 -26.50
N GLU A 706 -3.56 40.63 -26.29
CA GLU A 706 -4.40 41.17 -25.20
C GLU A 706 -3.98 40.92 -23.74
N SER A 707 -3.10 41.82 -23.27
CA SER A 707 -3.39 42.52 -22.02
C SER A 707 -4.29 43.73 -22.33
N ALA A 708 -5.44 43.87 -21.65
CA ALA A 708 -6.11 45.16 -21.34
C ALA A 708 -7.51 44.98 -20.71
N SER A 709 -7.66 45.28 -19.42
CA SER A 709 -8.79 46.03 -18.84
C SER A 709 -8.54 46.31 -17.35
N ARG A 710 -9.34 47.19 -16.74
CA ARG A 710 -8.99 47.95 -15.53
C ARG A 710 -10.21 48.13 -14.60
N GLN A 711 -9.95 48.27 -13.29
CA GLN A 711 -10.78 49.03 -12.32
C GLN A 711 -12.19 48.41 -12.02
N THR A 712 -12.91 48.66 -10.91
CA THR A 712 -12.68 49.48 -9.68
C THR A 712 -13.60 49.04 -8.51
N SER A 713 -13.36 49.63 -7.33
CA SER A 713 -14.34 50.02 -6.27
C SER A 713 -14.71 49.06 -5.11
N ASN A 714 -14.46 49.60 -3.91
CA ASN A 714 -15.16 49.44 -2.62
C ASN A 714 -16.17 50.62 -2.47
N PRO A 715 -17.02 50.83 -1.42
CA PRO A 715 -16.78 50.53 0.02
C PRO A 715 -18.00 50.28 0.97
N THR A 716 -17.70 50.15 2.28
CA THR A 716 -18.50 50.55 3.50
C THR A 716 -19.90 49.99 3.81
N SER A 717 -20.09 49.43 5.02
CA SER A 717 -20.70 50.12 6.20
C SER A 717 -20.94 49.18 7.42
N SER A 718 -21.39 49.75 8.56
CA SER A 718 -21.71 49.12 9.88
C SER A 718 -22.71 50.06 10.63
N PRO A 719 -23.09 49.95 11.94
CA PRO A 719 -22.75 49.02 13.06
C PRO A 719 -23.97 48.60 13.96
N THR A 720 -23.76 48.35 15.28
CA THR A 720 -24.73 48.29 16.44
C THR A 720 -25.68 47.08 16.61
N SER A 721 -26.14 46.65 17.82
CA SER A 721 -25.68 46.83 19.24
C SER A 721 -26.51 46.00 20.27
N ASN A 722 -25.91 45.62 21.43
CA ASN A 722 -26.54 45.37 22.77
C ASN A 722 -27.59 44.22 22.95
N ALA A 723 -27.94 43.70 24.16
CA ALA A 723 -27.24 43.50 25.46
C ALA A 723 -28.10 42.65 26.46
N ALA A 724 -27.48 42.09 27.52
CA ALA A 724 -28.06 41.58 28.81
C ALA A 724 -29.05 40.36 28.79
N SER A 725 -28.71 39.17 29.34
CA SER A 725 -28.84 38.68 30.76
C SER A 725 -30.16 37.90 31.06
N ARG A 726 -30.41 37.12 32.14
CA ARG A 726 -29.88 37.03 33.53
C ARG A 726 -30.12 35.61 34.18
N ARG A 727 -29.58 35.43 35.41
CA ARG A 727 -29.72 34.41 36.52
C ARG A 727 -31.12 33.72 36.71
N THR A 728 -31.32 32.55 37.36
CA THR A 728 -30.92 32.09 38.74
C THR A 728 -31.00 30.54 39.01
N SER A 729 -30.43 30.06 40.13
CA SER A 729 -30.43 28.68 40.72
C SER A 729 -31.43 28.57 41.94
N PRO A 730 -31.41 27.65 42.96
CA PRO A 730 -30.49 26.53 43.36
C PRO A 730 -31.16 25.23 43.99
N ASP A 731 -30.36 24.42 44.73
CA ASP A 731 -30.66 23.41 45.81
C ASP A 731 -31.36 22.06 45.46
N ALA A 732 -31.14 20.91 46.14
CA ALA A 732 -30.12 20.34 47.10
C ALA A 732 -30.35 18.77 47.17
N THR A 733 -29.76 17.84 47.97
CA THR A 733 -28.86 17.77 49.16
C THR A 733 -28.15 16.36 49.21
N VAL A 734 -27.39 15.99 50.26
CA VAL A 734 -26.56 14.73 50.39
C VAL A 734 -26.57 14.16 51.84
N PRO A 735 -26.58 12.82 52.08
CA PRO A 735 -25.48 12.10 52.80
C PRO A 735 -25.29 10.60 52.41
N ASP A 736 -24.30 9.80 52.86
CA ASP A 736 -22.87 9.97 53.22
C ASP A 736 -22.24 8.55 53.45
N GLY A 737 -20.90 8.40 53.46
CA GLY A 737 -20.19 7.14 53.81
C GLY A 737 -18.89 6.88 53.02
N ALA A 738 -17.79 6.52 53.69
CA ALA A 738 -16.43 6.66 53.15
C ALA A 738 -15.54 5.40 53.16
N ASP A 739 -14.65 5.31 52.16
CA ASP A 739 -13.28 4.76 52.26
C ASP A 739 -12.38 5.43 51.18
N SER A 740 -11.06 5.46 51.35
CA SER A 740 -10.20 6.52 50.73
C SER A 740 -9.53 6.21 49.37
N PRO A 741 -9.71 7.08 48.35
CA PRO A 741 -8.87 7.13 47.15
C PRO A 741 -8.17 8.50 46.96
N MET A 742 -7.31 8.62 45.93
CA MET A 742 -7.00 9.93 45.34
C MET A 742 -8.31 10.54 44.78
N GLU A 743 -8.69 11.75 45.21
CA GLU A 743 -9.94 12.39 44.80
C GLU A 743 -9.99 12.62 43.28
N THR A 744 -10.61 11.67 42.58
CA THR A 744 -10.71 11.65 41.13
C THR A 744 -12.03 12.27 40.73
N VAL A 745 -12.01 13.59 40.51
CA VAL A 745 -13.19 14.40 40.14
C VAL A 745 -13.96 13.73 39.00
N SER A 746 -15.17 13.28 39.29
CA SER A 746 -15.99 12.52 38.34
C SER A 746 -17.47 12.78 38.54
N ARG A 747 -17.96 13.90 37.99
CA ARG A 747 -19.37 14.00 37.60
C ARG A 747 -19.54 13.20 36.31
N GLU A 748 -20.35 12.16 36.35
CA GLU A 748 -20.69 11.38 35.16
C GLU A 748 -21.84 12.06 34.41
N MET A 749 -21.65 12.34 33.13
CA MET A 749 -22.57 13.11 32.29
C MET A 749 -23.11 12.23 31.15
N VAL A 750 -24.41 12.26 30.90
CA VAL A 750 -25.06 11.37 29.93
C VAL A 750 -25.29 12.11 28.60
N VAL A 751 -24.83 11.51 27.50
CA VAL A 751 -25.00 12.05 26.13
C VAL A 751 -25.62 11.02 25.20
N ALA A 752 -26.48 11.44 24.27
CA ALA A 752 -27.16 10.51 23.37
C ALA A 752 -27.24 11.00 21.91
N SER A 753 -27.20 10.07 20.96
CA SER A 753 -27.49 10.27 19.54
C SER A 753 -28.76 9.52 19.17
N TYR A 754 -29.66 10.15 18.42
CA TYR A 754 -30.90 9.51 17.98
C TYR A 754 -31.38 10.09 16.64
N ASN A 755 -31.34 9.26 15.58
CA ASN A 755 -32.11 9.54 14.38
C ASN A 755 -33.60 9.27 14.65
N VAL A 756 -34.42 10.33 14.57
CA VAL A 756 -35.87 10.26 14.88
C VAL A 756 -36.73 10.00 13.66
N HIS A 757 -36.14 9.88 12.47
CA HIS A 757 -36.79 9.61 11.19
C HIS A 757 -38.07 10.44 10.94
N GLY A 758 -37.98 11.76 11.12
CA GLY A 758 -39.12 12.66 10.97
C GLY A 758 -40.24 12.45 11.99
N SER A 759 -39.97 11.80 13.13
CA SER A 759 -40.96 11.27 14.10
C SER A 759 -41.88 10.16 13.54
N VAL A 760 -41.51 9.55 12.42
CA VAL A 760 -42.25 8.43 11.80
C VAL A 760 -41.75 7.10 12.37
N GLY A 761 -42.67 6.38 13.00
CA GLY A 761 -42.36 5.12 13.68
C GLY A 761 -42.33 3.91 12.74
N THR A 762 -41.95 2.75 13.28
CA THR A 762 -41.96 1.48 12.53
C THR A 762 -43.38 0.95 12.26
N ASP A 763 -44.42 1.67 12.71
CA ASP A 763 -45.83 1.52 12.34
C ASP A 763 -46.28 2.45 11.20
N GLY A 764 -45.37 3.27 10.65
CA GLY A 764 -45.66 4.26 9.61
C GLY A 764 -46.45 5.47 10.10
N ARG A 765 -46.67 5.62 11.42
CA ARG A 765 -47.38 6.76 12.00
C ARG A 765 -46.39 7.84 12.41
N HIS A 766 -46.73 9.10 12.14
CA HIS A 766 -46.00 10.25 12.63
C HIS A 766 -46.50 10.63 14.03
N ASP A 767 -45.66 10.48 15.06
CA ASP A 767 -45.97 10.76 16.47
C ASP A 767 -44.74 11.33 17.20
N PRO A 768 -44.66 12.67 17.37
CA PRO A 768 -43.58 13.34 18.09
C PRO A 768 -43.66 13.17 19.61
N GLU A 769 -44.85 12.96 20.20
CA GLU A 769 -44.98 12.70 21.63
C GLU A 769 -44.33 11.37 22.01
N ARG A 770 -44.37 10.38 21.12
CA ARG A 770 -43.66 9.10 21.26
C ARG A 770 -42.15 9.27 21.16
N ILE A 771 -41.62 10.17 20.32
CA ILE A 771 -40.19 10.52 20.34
C ILE A 771 -39.85 11.18 21.69
N ALA A 772 -40.65 12.16 22.12
CA ALA A 772 -40.53 12.81 23.42
C ALA A 772 -40.49 11.79 24.58
N ARG A 773 -41.47 10.88 24.69
CA ARG A 773 -41.49 9.82 25.72
C ARG A 773 -40.26 8.90 25.67
N VAL A 774 -39.61 8.71 24.52
CA VAL A 774 -38.32 7.98 24.43
C VAL A 774 -37.15 8.83 24.95
N LEU A 775 -37.20 10.16 24.82
CA LEU A 775 -36.22 11.05 25.46
C LEU A 775 -36.36 11.04 26.99
N ASP A 776 -37.59 10.96 27.53
CA ASP A 776 -37.84 10.72 28.96
C ASP A 776 -37.21 9.40 29.44
N GLU A 777 -37.34 8.30 28.67
CA GLU A 777 -36.71 7.00 29.00
C GLU A 777 -35.16 7.03 28.96
N ILE A 778 -34.54 8.03 28.32
CA ILE A 778 -33.08 8.16 28.18
C ILE A 778 -32.45 9.03 29.27
N ASP A 779 -33.13 10.11 29.67
CA ASP A 779 -32.69 11.12 30.65
C ASP A 779 -31.27 11.69 30.44
N ALA A 780 -30.89 11.93 29.18
CA ALA A 780 -29.57 12.44 28.82
C ALA A 780 -29.45 13.96 28.98
N ASP A 781 -28.31 14.42 29.49
CA ASP A 781 -27.99 15.84 29.64
C ASP A 781 -27.77 16.53 28.29
N ILE A 782 -27.37 15.77 27.26
CA ILE A 782 -27.11 16.25 25.90
C ILE A 782 -27.67 15.23 24.89
N VAL A 783 -28.50 15.68 23.95
CA VAL A 783 -29.07 14.80 22.90
C VAL A 783 -28.89 15.42 21.51
N ALA A 784 -28.15 14.73 20.64
CA ALA A 784 -28.10 15.04 19.22
C ALA A 784 -29.22 14.29 18.47
N LEU A 785 -30.19 15.02 17.93
CA LEU A 785 -31.26 14.50 17.09
C LEU A 785 -30.93 14.68 15.60
N GLN A 786 -31.26 13.66 14.79
CA GLN A 786 -31.16 13.68 13.32
C GLN A 786 -32.55 13.47 12.71
N GLU A 787 -32.78 14.01 11.51
CA GLU A 787 -34.06 13.97 10.77
C GLU A 787 -35.23 14.65 11.51
N VAL A 788 -34.99 15.83 12.07
CA VAL A 788 -35.99 16.67 12.75
C VAL A 788 -36.75 17.52 11.71
N ALA A 789 -38.10 17.44 11.68
CA ALA A 789 -38.95 17.98 10.60
C ALA A 789 -40.03 18.96 11.09
N SER A 790 -40.00 20.23 10.67
CA SER A 790 -40.70 21.30 11.42
C SER A 790 -42.16 21.62 11.07
N ASN A 791 -42.72 21.20 9.92
CA ASN A 791 -44.13 21.47 9.58
C ASN A 791 -45.09 20.30 9.86
N ALA A 792 -44.71 19.41 10.77
CA ALA A 792 -45.68 18.83 11.67
C ALA A 792 -45.67 19.65 12.98
N PRO A 793 -46.71 19.59 13.83
CA PRO A 793 -46.68 20.26 15.15
C PRO A 793 -45.48 19.88 16.04
N GLY A 794 -44.76 18.81 15.68
CA GLY A 794 -43.70 18.14 16.43
C GLY A 794 -42.40 18.90 16.71
N VAL A 795 -42.03 19.98 16.00
CA VAL A 795 -40.77 20.71 16.32
C VAL A 795 -41.02 21.88 17.26
N GLY A 796 -42.16 22.56 17.14
CA GLY A 796 -42.68 23.36 18.26
C GLY A 796 -42.90 22.50 19.51
N LEU A 797 -43.34 21.25 19.33
CA LEU A 797 -43.47 20.29 20.42
C LEU A 797 -42.12 19.82 20.99
N LEU A 798 -41.13 19.45 20.17
CA LEU A 798 -39.82 19.01 20.65
C LEU A 798 -39.03 20.16 21.30
N ALA A 799 -39.21 21.40 20.83
CA ALA A 799 -38.64 22.57 21.48
C ALA A 799 -39.31 22.84 22.84
N SER A 800 -40.65 22.96 22.90
CA SER A 800 -41.37 23.16 24.17
C SER A 800 -41.24 21.98 25.15
N TYR A 801 -41.06 20.75 24.65
CA TYR A 801 -40.75 19.55 25.45
C TYR A 801 -39.36 19.63 26.12
N ALA A 802 -38.38 20.18 25.40
CA ALA A 802 -37.03 20.41 25.92
C ALA A 802 -36.99 21.60 26.89
N GLU A 803 -37.68 22.70 26.58
CA GLU A 803 -37.86 23.86 27.46
C GLU A 803 -38.57 23.46 28.77
N ALA A 804 -39.61 22.62 28.69
CA ALA A 804 -40.29 22.04 29.86
C ALA A 804 -39.41 21.11 30.73
N ARG A 805 -38.18 20.80 30.27
CA ARG A 805 -37.15 20.04 31.01
C ARG A 805 -35.88 20.87 31.28
N GLY A 806 -35.94 22.19 31.06
CA GLY A 806 -34.79 23.09 31.26
C GLY A 806 -33.64 22.85 30.27
N MET A 807 -33.90 22.23 29.12
CA MET A 807 -32.89 22.00 28.08
C MET A 807 -32.94 23.11 27.02
N HIS A 808 -31.79 23.68 26.71
CA HIS A 808 -31.63 24.56 25.55
C HIS A 808 -31.74 23.76 24.24
N VAL A 809 -32.36 24.37 23.24
CA VAL A 809 -32.54 23.81 21.90
C VAL A 809 -31.64 24.55 20.92
N ILE A 810 -30.74 23.84 20.25
CA ILE A 810 -29.85 24.39 19.22
C ILE A 810 -30.28 23.79 17.87
N PRO A 811 -31.05 24.51 17.04
CA PRO A 811 -31.53 23.99 15.76
C PRO A 811 -30.43 24.05 14.68
N GLY A 812 -30.26 22.98 13.92
CA GLY A 812 -29.34 22.88 12.78
C GLY A 812 -30.05 22.42 11.51
N PRO A 813 -30.97 23.23 10.95
CA PRO A 813 -31.66 22.89 9.71
C PRO A 813 -30.69 22.90 8.52
N THR A 814 -30.83 21.93 7.61
CA THR A 814 -30.01 21.81 6.39
C THR A 814 -30.83 22.02 5.12
N LEU A 815 -32.13 21.72 5.15
CA LEU A 815 -33.05 21.88 4.05
C LEU A 815 -34.23 22.78 4.45
N ASN A 816 -34.70 23.61 3.53
CA ASN A 816 -36.00 24.29 3.62
C ASN A 816 -36.84 23.86 2.41
N ARG A 817 -38.07 23.41 2.65
CA ARG A 817 -38.98 22.83 1.67
C ARG A 817 -40.42 23.14 2.05
N ASP A 818 -41.16 23.76 1.16
CA ASP A 818 -42.61 24.01 1.30
C ASP A 818 -42.96 24.72 2.62
N GLY A 819 -42.11 25.67 3.04
CA GLY A 819 -42.21 26.41 4.29
C GLY A 819 -41.72 25.66 5.54
N SER A 820 -41.18 24.44 5.39
CA SER A 820 -40.69 23.60 6.48
C SER A 820 -39.16 23.51 6.47
N THR A 821 -38.54 23.66 7.63
CA THR A 821 -37.12 23.31 7.81
C THR A 821 -36.95 21.85 8.25
N PHE A 822 -35.91 21.20 7.75
CA PHE A 822 -35.53 19.82 8.07
C PHE A 822 -34.02 19.76 8.33
N GLY A 823 -33.58 18.96 9.32
CA GLY A 823 -32.16 18.78 9.62
C GLY A 823 -31.89 18.16 10.99
N ASN A 824 -30.89 18.69 11.68
CA ASN A 824 -30.45 18.22 13.00
C ASN A 824 -30.92 19.17 14.11
N ALA A 825 -30.92 18.68 15.36
CA ALA A 825 -31.02 19.53 16.54
C ALA A 825 -30.11 19.00 17.65
N LEU A 826 -29.59 19.89 18.49
CA LEU A 826 -28.85 19.53 19.71
C LEU A 826 -29.59 20.08 20.92
N LEU A 827 -30.10 19.18 21.76
CA LEU A 827 -30.72 19.48 23.05
C LEU A 827 -29.63 19.41 24.14
N THR A 828 -29.62 20.34 25.10
CA THR A 828 -28.59 20.36 26.15
C THR A 828 -29.07 21.05 27.44
N ARG A 829 -28.83 20.42 28.60
CA ARG A 829 -28.98 21.04 29.94
C ARG A 829 -27.92 22.09 30.23
N PHE A 830 -26.83 22.12 29.46
CA PHE A 830 -25.70 23.04 29.60
C PHE A 830 -25.83 24.23 28.66
N ALA A 831 -25.47 25.42 29.16
CA ALA A 831 -25.62 26.67 28.43
C ALA A 831 -24.64 26.73 27.22
N PRO A 832 -25.13 27.00 25.99
CA PRO A 832 -24.24 27.21 24.85
C PRO A 832 -23.50 28.55 24.95
N VAL A 833 -22.17 28.48 24.96
CA VAL A 833 -21.24 29.63 24.95
C VAL A 833 -21.00 30.12 23.52
N ALA A 834 -20.91 29.17 22.57
CA ALA A 834 -20.73 29.45 21.16
C ALA A 834 -21.40 28.34 20.33
N VAL A 835 -22.00 28.71 19.19
CA VAL A 835 -22.57 27.77 18.23
C VAL A 835 -22.12 28.14 16.83
N ARG A 836 -21.68 27.15 16.06
CA ARG A 836 -21.33 27.25 14.64
C ARG A 836 -22.06 26.15 13.87
N HIS A 837 -22.61 26.49 12.71
CA HIS A 837 -23.09 25.49 11.75
C HIS A 837 -22.02 25.26 10.70
N ILE A 838 -21.76 23.99 10.38
CA ILE A 838 -20.80 23.56 9.36
C ILE A 838 -21.60 22.95 8.22
N ASP A 839 -21.52 23.55 7.03
CA ASP A 839 -22.16 23.00 5.83
C ASP A 839 -21.38 21.78 5.31
N LEU A 840 -22.09 20.66 5.20
CA LEU A 840 -21.61 19.38 4.67
C LEU A 840 -22.38 19.00 3.40
N SER A 841 -22.97 19.97 2.70
CA SER A 841 -23.72 19.75 1.46
C SER A 841 -22.80 19.45 0.28
N VAL A 842 -23.19 18.47 -0.52
CA VAL A 842 -22.44 18.00 -1.70
C VAL A 842 -23.30 18.17 -2.94
N ASN A 843 -22.76 18.77 -4.00
CA ASN A 843 -23.53 19.12 -5.21
C ASN A 843 -24.28 17.90 -5.78
N GLY A 844 -25.59 18.06 -5.99
CA GLY A 844 -26.48 16.99 -6.45
C GLY A 844 -26.81 15.93 -5.38
N ARG A 845 -26.68 16.26 -4.09
CA ARG A 845 -27.15 15.46 -2.95
C ARG A 845 -28.16 16.25 -2.11
N GLU A 846 -28.72 15.56 -1.13
CA GLU A 846 -29.53 16.19 -0.09
C GLU A 846 -28.61 17.03 0.83
N PRO A 847 -29.01 18.26 1.22
CA PRO A 847 -28.23 19.06 2.15
C PRO A 847 -28.00 18.37 3.50
N ARG A 848 -26.76 18.46 4.00
CA ARG A 848 -26.32 17.90 5.28
C ARG A 848 -25.41 18.90 5.97
N GLY A 849 -25.29 18.80 7.29
CA GLY A 849 -24.49 19.73 8.08
C GLY A 849 -24.24 19.21 9.49
N ALA A 850 -23.33 19.88 10.20
CA ALA A 850 -23.06 19.63 11.61
C ALA A 850 -23.32 20.89 12.45
N ILE A 851 -23.81 20.68 13.66
CA ILE A 851 -23.86 21.69 14.73
C ILE A 851 -22.57 21.52 15.54
N ASP A 852 -21.80 22.58 15.69
CA ASP A 852 -20.54 22.63 16.42
C ASP A 852 -20.69 23.64 17.57
N ALA A 853 -21.01 23.15 18.77
CA ALA A 853 -21.41 23.96 19.92
C ALA A 853 -20.43 23.79 21.09
N THR A 854 -19.96 24.89 21.66
CA THR A 854 -19.21 24.89 22.93
C THR A 854 -20.18 25.16 24.06
N LEU A 855 -20.24 24.26 25.04
CA LEU A 855 -21.17 24.28 26.17
C LEU A 855 -20.40 24.53 27.47
N ALA A 856 -20.90 25.44 28.31
CA ALA A 856 -20.38 25.67 29.66
C ALA A 856 -21.09 24.77 30.67
N TRP A 857 -20.31 24.08 31.50
CA TRP A 857 -20.80 23.28 32.62
C TRP A 857 -19.89 23.47 33.84
N GLN A 858 -20.39 23.16 35.03
CA GLN A 858 -19.59 23.24 36.26
C GLN A 858 -19.22 21.85 36.75
N ASP A 859 -17.94 21.67 37.09
CA ASP A 859 -17.45 20.45 37.73
C ASP A 859 -17.89 20.35 39.20
N ALA A 860 -17.50 19.26 39.88
CA ALA A 860 -17.88 19.02 41.28
C ALA A 860 -17.25 20.03 42.28
N GLN A 861 -16.34 20.89 41.83
CA GLN A 861 -15.76 21.99 42.62
C GLN A 861 -16.29 23.36 42.18
N GLY A 862 -17.33 23.40 41.35
CA GLY A 862 -17.94 24.64 40.84
C GLY A 862 -17.10 25.39 39.80
N ARG A 863 -16.02 24.79 39.28
CA ARG A 863 -15.17 25.43 38.26
C ARG A 863 -15.86 25.35 36.90
N GLU A 864 -15.91 26.48 36.19
CA GLU A 864 -16.47 26.54 34.85
C GLU A 864 -15.56 25.81 33.85
N MET A 865 -16.12 24.76 33.25
CA MET A 865 -15.49 23.89 32.26
C MET A 865 -16.22 24.03 30.92
N GLN A 866 -15.48 23.96 29.82
CA GLN A 866 -16.06 23.98 28.47
C GLN A 866 -15.95 22.60 27.82
N LEU A 867 -17.09 22.12 27.31
CA LEU A 867 -17.18 20.91 26.51
C LEU A 867 -17.66 21.28 25.11
N ARG A 868 -16.90 20.89 24.09
CA ARG A 868 -17.30 21.11 22.70
C ARG A 868 -18.02 19.87 22.15
N VAL A 869 -19.22 20.07 21.64
CA VAL A 869 -20.10 19.01 21.15
C VAL A 869 -20.40 19.24 19.67
N ILE A 870 -20.11 18.23 18.86
CA ILE A 870 -20.36 18.23 17.42
C ILE A 870 -21.46 17.20 17.12
N ALA A 871 -22.63 17.67 16.70
CA ALA A 871 -23.77 16.84 16.30
C ALA A 871 -23.91 16.83 14.77
N THR A 872 -23.95 15.65 14.13
CA THR A 872 -23.94 15.53 12.67
C THR A 872 -24.92 14.48 12.12
N HIS A 873 -25.25 14.60 10.84
CA HIS A 873 -25.89 13.55 10.05
C HIS A 873 -25.18 13.47 8.70
N LEU A 874 -24.76 12.27 8.28
CA LEU A 874 -24.04 12.08 7.02
C LEU A 874 -24.89 11.41 5.93
N GLY A 875 -24.50 11.62 4.68
CA GLY A 875 -25.26 11.14 3.52
C GLY A 875 -25.13 9.64 3.22
N LEU A 876 -26.07 9.13 2.44
CA LEU A 876 -26.20 7.69 2.16
C LEU A 876 -25.12 7.15 1.21
N ARG A 877 -24.47 7.98 0.37
CA ARG A 877 -23.47 7.50 -0.62
C ARG A 877 -22.04 7.54 -0.07
N PRO A 878 -21.22 6.48 -0.25
CA PRO A 878 -19.84 6.45 0.28
C PRO A 878 -18.87 7.51 -0.25
N GLY A 879 -19.15 8.13 -1.41
CA GLY A 879 -18.33 9.26 -1.93
C GLY A 879 -18.68 10.59 -1.27
N GLU A 880 -19.98 10.79 -1.02
CA GLU A 880 -20.54 11.93 -0.30
C GLU A 880 -20.06 11.94 1.16
N ARG A 881 -20.10 10.79 1.87
CA ARG A 881 -19.51 10.71 3.23
C ARG A 881 -18.02 11.00 3.32
N ARG A 882 -17.23 10.71 2.27
CA ARG A 882 -15.79 11.04 2.25
C ARG A 882 -15.62 12.56 2.28
N GLU A 883 -16.29 13.26 1.37
CA GLU A 883 -16.27 14.72 1.28
C GLU A 883 -16.75 15.36 2.60
N GLN A 884 -17.85 14.85 3.15
CA GLN A 884 -18.45 15.36 4.39
C GLN A 884 -17.52 15.19 5.61
N VAL A 885 -16.93 14.01 5.80
CA VAL A 885 -15.96 13.80 6.89
C VAL A 885 -14.66 14.58 6.65
N HIS A 886 -14.24 14.78 5.40
CA HIS A 886 -13.05 15.58 5.09
C HIS A 886 -13.26 17.05 5.50
N ARG A 887 -14.36 17.69 5.07
CA ARG A 887 -14.73 19.05 5.49
C ARG A 887 -14.89 19.17 7.00
N LEU A 888 -15.60 18.22 7.63
CA LEU A 888 -15.79 18.21 9.07
C LEU A 888 -14.45 18.19 9.83
N LEU A 889 -13.50 17.36 9.38
CA LEU A 889 -12.17 17.27 10.00
C LEU A 889 -11.31 18.51 9.72
N GLN A 890 -11.38 19.12 8.53
CA GLN A 890 -10.73 20.41 8.24
C GLN A 890 -11.23 21.53 9.18
N CYS A 891 -12.53 21.57 9.46
CA CYS A 891 -13.13 22.54 10.39
C CYS A 891 -12.74 22.31 11.87
N LEU A 892 -12.10 21.17 12.19
CA LEU A 892 -11.70 20.74 13.53
C LEU A 892 -10.17 20.67 13.72
N SER A 893 -9.37 20.51 12.65
CA SER A 893 -7.90 20.38 12.76
C SER A 893 -7.19 21.66 13.23
N ASN A 894 -7.79 22.82 13.00
CA ASN A 894 -7.13 24.12 13.11
C ASN A 894 -7.34 24.80 14.47
N GLN A 895 -7.63 24.03 15.54
CA GLN A 895 -8.00 24.56 16.85
C GLN A 895 -7.40 23.74 18.01
N PRO A 896 -7.13 24.35 19.19
CA PRO A 896 -6.54 23.65 20.33
C PRO A 896 -7.45 22.53 20.85
N ARG A 897 -6.84 21.45 21.35
CA ARG A 897 -7.53 20.23 21.82
C ARG A 897 -8.20 20.44 23.19
N ALA A 898 -9.32 21.15 23.19
CA ALA A 898 -10.28 21.12 24.30
C ALA A 898 -10.96 19.73 24.40
N ALA A 899 -11.71 19.50 25.49
CA ALA A 899 -12.56 18.31 25.61
C ALA A 899 -13.65 18.34 24.53
N MET A 900 -13.68 17.32 23.67
CA MET A 900 -14.60 17.23 22.54
C MET A 900 -15.45 15.96 22.57
N VAL A 901 -16.69 16.07 22.10
CA VAL A 901 -17.59 14.96 21.78
C VAL A 901 -18.04 15.11 20.33
N LEU A 902 -17.96 14.06 19.52
CA LEU A 902 -18.60 13.98 18.21
C LEU A 902 -19.66 12.88 18.25
N LEU A 903 -20.89 13.19 17.86
CA LEU A 903 -21.98 12.23 17.83
C LEU A 903 -22.95 12.47 16.67
N GLY A 904 -23.67 11.41 16.28
CA GLY A 904 -24.62 11.45 15.17
C GLY A 904 -24.71 10.13 14.39
N ASP A 905 -25.71 10.05 13.51
CA ASP A 905 -25.77 9.04 12.45
C ASP A 905 -24.75 9.36 11.35
N VAL A 906 -23.68 8.56 11.27
CA VAL A 906 -22.65 8.68 10.24
C VAL A 906 -22.92 7.84 9.00
N ASN A 907 -24.06 7.13 8.95
CA ASN A 907 -24.54 6.36 7.81
C ASN A 907 -23.52 5.40 7.18
N GLU A 908 -22.56 4.90 7.97
CA GLU A 908 -21.47 4.05 7.48
C GLU A 908 -21.67 2.57 7.84
N TRP A 909 -21.97 1.79 6.81
CA TRP A 909 -22.37 0.39 6.89
C TRP A 909 -21.15 -0.55 7.02
N PHE A 910 -19.95 -0.06 6.66
CA PHE A 910 -18.73 -0.87 6.62
C PHE A 910 -17.77 -0.46 7.74
N LEU A 911 -17.51 -1.41 8.65
CA LEU A 911 -16.52 -1.37 9.75
C LEU A 911 -15.11 -0.86 9.37
N TRP A 912 -14.78 -0.80 8.07
CA TRP A 912 -13.46 -0.50 7.52
C TRP A 912 -13.47 0.71 6.57
N GLY A 913 -14.59 1.44 6.45
CA GLY A 913 -14.77 2.54 5.49
C GLY A 913 -13.79 3.71 5.69
N ARG A 914 -13.31 4.34 4.60
CA ARG A 914 -12.38 5.50 4.66
C ARG A 914 -12.87 6.60 5.64
N PRO A 915 -14.15 7.05 5.63
CA PRO A 915 -14.63 8.07 6.57
C PRO A 915 -14.50 7.64 8.04
N LEU A 916 -14.93 6.42 8.38
CA LEU A 916 -14.85 5.88 9.74
C LEU A 916 -13.40 5.78 10.24
N ARG A 917 -12.45 5.40 9.36
CA ARG A 917 -11.02 5.37 9.70
C ARG A 917 -10.41 6.75 9.93
N TRP A 918 -10.91 7.79 9.26
CA TRP A 918 -10.47 9.17 9.48
C TRP A 918 -10.99 9.71 10.82
N LEU A 919 -12.27 9.49 11.13
CA LEU A 919 -12.83 9.82 12.45
C LEU A 919 -12.10 9.08 13.58
N HIS A 920 -11.80 7.79 13.40
CA HIS A 920 -11.00 7.01 14.36
C HIS A 920 -9.53 7.43 14.46
N ARG A 921 -8.98 8.19 13.51
CA ARG A 921 -7.64 8.77 13.61
C ARG A 921 -7.65 10.07 14.43
N TYR A 922 -8.76 10.80 14.45
CA TYR A 922 -8.90 12.08 15.16
C TYR A 922 -9.44 11.91 16.60
N PHE A 923 -10.42 11.02 16.81
CA PHE A 923 -11.08 10.78 18.11
C PHE A 923 -10.85 9.35 18.67
N GLU A 924 -9.85 8.63 18.17
CA GLU A 924 -9.58 7.23 18.51
C GLU A 924 -10.80 6.29 18.30
N ARG A 925 -10.75 5.07 18.87
CA ARG A 925 -11.76 4.03 18.61
C ARG A 925 -12.96 4.12 19.56
N ALA A 926 -14.07 4.62 19.04
CA ALA A 926 -15.39 4.47 19.66
C ALA A 926 -15.88 3.01 19.67
N PRO A 927 -16.70 2.59 20.64
CA PRO A 927 -17.35 1.28 20.66
C PRO A 927 -18.25 0.99 19.44
N HIS A 928 -18.65 -0.27 19.29
CA HIS A 928 -19.52 -0.73 18.21
C HIS A 928 -20.84 -1.30 18.76
N VAL A 929 -21.87 -0.47 18.82
CA VAL A 929 -23.19 -0.84 19.35
C VAL A 929 -24.21 -0.70 18.23
N ALA A 930 -24.85 -1.81 17.84
CA ALA A 930 -25.86 -1.79 16.79
C ALA A 930 -27.15 -1.10 17.26
N THR A 931 -27.70 -0.22 16.41
CA THR A 931 -28.89 0.61 16.62
C THR A 931 -29.97 0.38 15.56
N PHE A 932 -29.57 0.03 14.33
CA PHE A 932 -30.44 -0.10 13.17
C PHE A 932 -30.46 -1.54 12.61
N PRO A 933 -31.61 -2.05 12.11
CA PRO A 933 -32.96 -1.52 12.30
C PRO A 933 -33.47 -1.81 13.73
N SER A 934 -34.29 -0.92 14.29
CA SER A 934 -34.63 -0.91 15.71
C SER A 934 -35.32 -2.18 16.23
N ARG A 935 -36.08 -2.86 15.36
CA ARG A 935 -36.69 -4.17 15.66
C ARG A 935 -35.66 -5.30 15.79
N TRP A 936 -34.59 -5.29 15.00
CA TRP A 936 -33.51 -6.28 15.07
C TRP A 936 -32.15 -5.63 14.77
N PRO A 937 -31.50 -4.98 15.78
CA PRO A 937 -30.33 -4.16 15.53
C PRO A 937 -29.10 -4.98 15.10
N VAL A 938 -28.63 -4.73 13.88
CA VAL A 938 -27.46 -5.39 13.26
C VAL A 938 -26.37 -4.39 12.89
N PHE A 939 -26.74 -3.17 12.53
CA PHE A 939 -25.83 -2.11 12.07
C PHE A 939 -25.70 -1.00 13.11
N ALA A 940 -24.49 -0.47 13.26
CA ALA A 940 -24.16 0.65 14.15
C ALA A 940 -23.89 1.90 13.30
N LEU A 941 -24.96 2.55 12.85
CA LEU A 941 -24.91 3.75 12.02
C LEU A 941 -24.69 5.00 12.89
N ASP A 942 -25.42 5.09 14.00
CA ASP A 942 -25.18 6.04 15.09
C ASP A 942 -23.84 5.79 15.78
N ARG A 943 -23.16 6.88 16.16
CA ARG A 943 -21.86 6.84 16.85
C ARG A 943 -21.72 7.96 17.88
N ILE A 944 -20.88 7.72 18.88
CA ILE A 944 -20.41 8.70 19.87
C ILE A 944 -18.90 8.48 20.04
N TRP A 945 -18.12 9.56 19.88
CA TRP A 945 -16.68 9.64 20.10
C TRP A 945 -16.35 10.75 21.10
N THR A 946 -15.20 10.66 21.78
CA THR A 946 -14.64 11.76 22.56
C THR A 946 -13.15 11.98 22.25
N SER A 947 -12.67 13.20 22.47
CA SER A 947 -11.25 13.51 22.55
C SER A 947 -10.97 14.27 23.87
N PRO A 948 -10.10 13.77 24.75
CA PRO A 948 -9.46 12.44 24.73
C PRO A 948 -10.47 11.27 24.80
N ARG A 949 -10.07 10.08 24.34
CA ARG A 949 -10.91 8.87 24.41
C ARG A 949 -11.21 8.43 25.84
N ALA A 950 -10.35 8.77 26.80
CA ALA A 950 -10.53 8.48 28.23
C ALA A 950 -11.86 9.04 28.78
N HIS A 951 -12.41 10.11 28.19
CA HIS A 951 -13.67 10.70 28.63
C HIS A 951 -14.91 9.83 28.37
N LEU A 952 -14.83 8.80 27.51
CA LEU A 952 -15.98 7.95 27.14
C LEU A 952 -16.00 6.67 28.00
N ASN A 953 -16.78 6.68 29.07
CA ASN A 953 -16.84 5.59 30.07
C ASN A 953 -17.61 4.37 29.54
N ALA A 954 -18.92 4.52 29.34
CA ALA A 954 -19.79 3.45 28.82
C ALA A 954 -20.55 3.91 27.57
N VAL A 955 -20.92 2.95 26.71
CA VAL A 955 -21.81 3.17 25.56
C VAL A 955 -22.79 2.01 25.45
N ARG A 956 -24.09 2.31 25.46
CA ARG A 956 -25.21 1.37 25.37
C ARG A 956 -26.22 1.84 24.32
N ARG A 957 -26.95 0.91 23.70
CA ARG A 957 -28.20 1.26 23.03
C ARG A 957 -29.30 1.36 24.08
N HIS A 958 -30.21 2.31 23.91
CA HIS A 958 -31.50 2.28 24.59
C HIS A 958 -32.40 1.25 23.88
N THR A 959 -33.20 0.44 24.60
CA THR A 959 -33.95 -0.68 23.99
C THR A 959 -35.22 -1.02 24.78
N THR A 960 -36.19 -0.12 24.74
CA THR A 960 -37.56 -0.32 25.26
C THR A 960 -38.52 -0.75 24.13
N PRO A 961 -39.71 -1.28 24.45
CA PRO A 961 -40.76 -1.49 23.46
C PRO A 961 -41.15 -0.19 22.73
N LEU A 962 -41.13 0.93 23.45
CA LEU A 962 -41.43 2.26 22.91
C LEU A 962 -40.38 2.69 21.89
N ALA A 963 -39.09 2.65 22.23
CA ALA A 963 -38.01 3.03 21.30
C ALA A 963 -37.98 2.19 20.01
N ARG A 964 -38.36 0.90 20.09
CA ARG A 964 -38.49 0.00 18.92
C ARG A 964 -39.68 0.31 18.01
N LEU A 965 -40.68 1.02 18.54
CA LEU A 965 -41.83 1.52 17.78
C LEU A 965 -41.57 2.95 17.24
N ALA A 966 -40.87 3.77 18.02
CA ALA A 966 -40.75 5.21 17.84
C ALA A 966 -39.95 5.66 16.61
N SER A 967 -38.88 4.93 16.26
CA SER A 967 -38.03 5.16 15.09
C SER A 967 -37.52 3.81 14.56
N ASP A 968 -37.02 3.78 13.33
CA ASP A 968 -36.28 2.63 12.77
C ASP A 968 -34.82 2.58 13.26
N HIS A 969 -34.32 3.62 13.93
CA HIS A 969 -33.11 3.60 14.76
C HIS A 969 -33.47 3.42 16.26
N LEU A 970 -32.55 2.84 17.03
CA LEU A 970 -32.55 2.91 18.50
C LEU A 970 -31.60 4.00 18.98
N PRO A 971 -31.95 4.76 20.04
CA PRO A 971 -31.05 5.76 20.62
C PRO A 971 -29.73 5.13 21.09
N LEU A 972 -28.60 5.75 20.72
CA LEU A 972 -27.29 5.41 21.25
C LEU A 972 -26.98 6.34 22.42
N VAL A 973 -26.73 5.78 23.61
CA VAL A 973 -26.51 6.53 24.85
C VAL A 973 -25.10 6.22 25.37
N ALA A 974 -24.37 7.24 25.76
CA ALA A 974 -23.06 7.13 26.37
C ALA A 974 -22.99 7.91 27.69
N SER A 975 -22.14 7.45 28.61
CA SER A 975 -21.81 8.19 29.82
C SER A 975 -20.34 8.64 29.77
N LEU A 976 -20.09 9.90 30.14
CA LEU A 976 -18.80 10.55 30.03
C LEU A 976 -18.23 10.88 31.41
N ARG A 977 -16.91 10.69 31.59
CA ARG A 977 -16.16 10.99 32.83
C ARG A 977 -14.97 11.89 32.52
N THR A 978 -15.03 13.14 32.96
CA THR A 978 -14.07 14.21 32.62
C THR A 978 -12.86 14.26 33.57
N THR A 979 -12.03 13.22 33.54
CA THR A 979 -10.78 13.17 34.33
C THR A 979 -9.68 14.04 33.74
N LEU A 980 -9.48 15.25 34.28
CA LEU A 980 -8.32 16.09 33.97
C LEU A 980 -7.14 15.78 34.92
N PRO A 981 -5.93 15.49 34.40
CA PRO A 981 -4.75 15.35 35.25
C PRO A 981 -4.34 16.72 35.81
N VAL A 982 -4.28 16.84 37.14
CA VAL A 982 -3.75 18.05 37.79
C VAL A 982 -2.26 18.17 37.47
N ARG A 983 -1.91 19.20 36.70
CA ARG A 983 -0.51 19.56 36.45
C ARG A 983 0.07 20.10 37.75
N ALA A 984 0.98 19.37 38.38
CA ALA A 984 1.69 19.84 39.56
C ALA A 984 2.41 21.16 39.20
N ALA A 985 2.10 22.24 39.92
CA ALA A 985 2.77 23.51 39.74
C ALA A 985 4.23 23.39 40.16
N SER A 986 5.15 23.90 39.35
CA SER A 986 6.56 24.03 39.73
C SER A 986 6.66 24.93 40.96
N ALA A 987 7.37 24.48 42.00
CA ALA A 987 7.55 25.25 43.24
C ALA A 987 8.49 26.45 43.04
N SER A 988 7.96 27.55 42.50
CA SER A 988 8.63 28.85 42.42
C SER A 988 8.41 29.61 43.73
N ASN A 989 9.48 29.82 44.50
CA ASN A 989 9.47 30.58 45.75
C ASN A 989 8.93 32.02 45.59
N PRO A 990 7.94 32.45 46.38
CA PRO A 990 7.48 33.84 46.43
C PRO A 990 8.07 34.60 47.64
N SER A 991 9.38 34.87 47.64
CA SER A 991 10.00 35.83 48.57
C SER A 991 9.93 37.26 48.01
N GLY A 992 8.72 37.81 47.92
CA GLY A 992 8.48 39.16 47.36
C GLY A 992 8.82 40.28 48.35
N GLY A 993 9.49 41.34 47.89
CA GLY A 993 9.95 42.42 48.77
C GLY A 993 10.32 43.74 48.08
N ARG A 994 9.31 44.49 47.58
CA ARG A 994 9.42 45.86 47.01
C ARG A 994 10.22 45.92 45.68
N GLN A 995 10.19 46.98 44.85
CA GLN A 995 9.55 48.30 44.95
C GLN A 995 9.21 48.87 43.55
N GLN A 996 8.21 49.77 43.48
CA GLN A 996 8.04 50.88 42.51
C GLN A 996 7.79 50.65 40.98
N LEU A 997 6.73 51.33 40.52
CA LEU A 997 6.44 51.86 39.15
C LEU A 997 7.47 52.98 38.75
N PRO A 998 7.56 53.48 37.48
CA PRO A 998 6.44 53.68 36.54
C PRO A 998 6.64 53.55 35.00
N ALA A 999 5.55 53.09 34.35
CA ALA A 999 4.78 53.69 33.23
C ALA A 999 5.40 54.53 32.07
N GLN A 1000 4.75 54.38 30.90
CA GLN A 1000 4.73 55.28 29.70
C GLN A 1000 6.01 55.27 28.80
N LEU A 1001 5.99 55.56 27.49
CA LEU A 1001 4.92 56.00 26.56
C LEU A 1001 5.14 55.43 25.11
N HIS A 1002 4.13 55.57 24.22
CA HIS A 1002 4.11 55.65 22.72
C HIS A 1002 5.36 55.32 21.84
N ARG A 1003 5.20 54.56 20.73
CA ARG A 1003 5.10 55.01 19.29
C ARG A 1003 6.24 55.92 18.79
N ASP A 1004 6.72 55.86 17.54
CA ASP A 1004 6.28 55.19 16.29
C ASP A 1004 7.43 55.18 15.25
N LEU A 1005 7.34 54.35 14.19
CA LEU A 1005 8.11 54.40 12.92
C LEU A 1005 9.65 54.16 13.00
N GLY A 1006 10.36 53.72 11.95
CA GLY A 1006 9.91 53.13 10.67
C GLY A 1006 10.99 53.14 9.56
N ALA A 1007 10.89 52.16 8.65
CA ALA A 1007 11.51 52.06 7.30
C ALA A 1007 13.05 51.95 7.12
N GLY A 1008 13.44 51.15 6.12
CA GLY A 1008 14.78 51.10 5.48
C GLY A 1008 15.85 50.22 6.16
N ASP A 1009 16.78 49.58 5.43
CA ASP A 1009 16.79 49.20 4.02
C ASP A 1009 17.83 48.07 3.77
N VAL A 1010 18.14 47.74 2.51
CA VAL A 1010 19.33 46.99 2.03
C VAL A 1010 20.61 47.37 2.81
N GLY A 1011 21.58 46.50 3.13
CA GLY A 1011 21.84 45.09 2.79
C GLY A 1011 23.36 44.81 2.87
N GLU A 1012 23.81 43.69 2.30
CA GLU A 1012 25.23 43.34 1.98
C GLU A 1012 26.28 43.08 3.10
N ALA A 1013 26.82 41.85 3.04
CA ALA A 1013 28.24 41.47 2.99
C ALA A 1013 29.17 41.41 4.23
N GLU A 1014 29.89 40.28 4.27
CA GLU A 1014 31.33 40.06 4.61
C GLU A 1014 31.86 40.61 5.96
N GLU A 1015 32.19 39.74 6.91
CA GLU A 1015 33.41 38.91 6.98
C GLU A 1015 34.70 39.70 7.28
N GLN A 1016 35.29 39.51 8.48
CA GLN A 1016 36.70 39.10 8.65
C GLN A 1016 37.17 38.94 10.12
N THR A 1017 37.84 37.80 10.36
CA THR A 1017 39.17 37.69 11.00
C THR A 1017 39.44 38.32 12.39
N ARG A 1018 39.17 37.52 13.42
CA ARG A 1018 40.22 36.94 14.32
C ARG A 1018 41.26 37.88 15.00
N ALA A 1019 40.86 38.42 16.15
CA ALA A 1019 41.63 38.48 17.42
C ALA A 1019 43.00 39.19 17.53
N ARG A 1020 43.13 40.09 18.53
CA ARG A 1020 44.31 40.14 19.44
C ARG A 1020 43.99 40.75 20.83
N ARG A 1021 44.88 40.53 21.79
CA ARG A 1021 44.85 41.04 23.18
C ARG A 1021 45.00 42.57 23.19
N LYS A 1022 44.44 43.36 24.11
CA LYS A 1022 44.37 43.28 25.59
C LYS A 1022 45.71 43.54 26.32
N THR A 1023 46.01 44.82 26.50
CA THR A 1023 46.81 45.44 27.58
C THR A 1023 46.24 46.84 27.81
N GLY A 1024 46.15 47.33 29.05
CA GLY A 1024 45.56 48.67 29.29
C GLY A 1024 45.45 49.14 30.74
N THR A 1025 45.29 48.23 31.71
CA THR A 1025 45.57 48.38 33.16
C THR A 1025 45.35 47.03 33.85
#